data_AF-A0A431TDY7-F1
#
_entry.id   AF-A0A431TDY7-F1
#
_cell.length_a   1.000
_cell.length_b   1.000
_cell.length_c   1.000
_cell.angle_alpha   90.00
_cell.angle_beta   90.00
_cell.angle_gamma   90.00
#
_symmetry.space_group_name_H-M   'P 1'
#
loop_
_entity.id
_entity.type
_entity.pdbx_description
1 polymer ?
#
loop_
_entity_poly.entity_id
_entity_poly.type
_entity_poly.pdbx_seq_one_letter_code
_entity_poly.pdbx_strand_id
1 'polypeptide(L)'
;MTNVQQSALRTGVERLWQEGARLAGLDAREVAATGWALLSPPSGGDGRRGGFSELNNDGSPAQLCLSQSREGTGLRMLVDPAWHLADAPARLVASREALALALERGGAGDLAPACEALLDALLLEESALHAYPSSLLWIGTGLGQPGCAVYVDVRPLGDAVWARTRDWLHVVLPDAAEALGTLERLRPHVQLSSIGIEGLSRQRARAKLYWRLRTPVGLAALGLPLLDDPGLAAFLATAVGLREFPLSGLVMSAGFDFASGALEDTKIDLCGHCMPQPAASWLDLVARVSHGLGLPVPPVQAALDTQHCEVAFLGAGVDRRGQHRLNIYLKPSGPGLPAALDRRALRACIASACAYLCDLQAADGGFADYRLPVGASTQWVSAFAGLALAEAAWVADLPWAFAAAGRTADRLTRDRPYAAGWGYNETTGIDADSTGFAIRLLRALGREVAPADRRSLLRHWREEGGFATYDDGPQAWGQAHPCVTAAAGLALDDEARRALSSTLQACVARTALADGNWPAYWWRTHHYSTWHHLLLLRRLGQGTCGAAPAHVGTGAGTGVGAGKGSGAVHPSPGAFELAYAAGIAHFRKPGSAEADRLLRDLLGAQRVDGGWTGGFNLRVTDPACTAPWQQPAGELYRDQAGTITTASALFVLTEVLRG
;
A
#
# COMPACT_ATOMS: atom_id res chain seq x y z
N MET A 1 11.34 -8.81 -21.84
CA MET A 1 9.87 -8.82 -21.83
C MET A 1 9.39 -7.57 -21.09
N THR A 2 8.94 -6.55 -21.82
CA THR A 2 8.40 -5.31 -21.21
C THR A 2 7.09 -5.64 -20.53
N ASN A 3 7.03 -5.38 -19.22
CA ASN A 3 5.92 -5.72 -18.35
C ASN A 3 4.61 -5.09 -18.89
N VAL A 4 3.54 -5.88 -19.05
CA VAL A 4 2.24 -5.42 -19.58
C VAL A 4 1.69 -4.24 -18.76
N GLN A 5 1.94 -4.25 -17.45
CA GLN A 5 1.57 -3.15 -16.54
C GLN A 5 2.38 -1.87 -16.81
N GLN A 6 3.67 -1.97 -17.12
CA GLN A 6 4.48 -0.80 -17.50
C GLN A 6 4.01 -0.20 -18.82
N SER A 7 3.67 -1.04 -19.80
CA SER A 7 3.12 -0.58 -21.08
C SER A 7 1.78 0.10 -20.89
N ALA A 8 0.88 -0.51 -20.11
CA ALA A 8 -0.42 0.04 -19.80
C ALA A 8 -0.33 1.38 -19.05
N LEU A 9 0.51 1.44 -18.01
CA LEU A 9 0.76 2.66 -17.26
C LEU A 9 1.32 3.76 -18.15
N ARG A 10 2.31 3.44 -18.99
CA ARG A 10 2.89 4.39 -19.95
C ARG A 10 1.83 4.92 -20.91
N THR A 11 0.96 4.06 -21.45
CA THR A 11 -0.15 4.48 -22.31
C THR A 11 -1.16 5.35 -21.56
N GLY A 12 -1.50 5.03 -20.32
CA GLY A 12 -2.39 5.84 -19.50
C GLY A 12 -1.83 7.24 -19.21
N VAL A 13 -0.55 7.31 -18.82
CA VAL A 13 0.17 8.57 -18.58
C VAL A 13 0.25 9.41 -19.86
N GLU A 14 0.52 8.79 -21.01
CA GLU A 14 0.55 9.49 -22.30
C GLU A 14 -0.82 10.11 -22.64
N ARG A 15 -1.92 9.37 -22.43
CA ARG A 15 -3.28 9.87 -22.64
C ARG A 15 -3.62 11.01 -21.68
N LEU A 16 -3.19 10.91 -20.42
CA LEU A 16 -3.33 12.00 -19.47
C LEU A 16 -2.66 13.27 -19.99
N TRP A 17 -1.42 13.19 -20.49
CA TRP A 17 -0.72 14.34 -21.07
C TRP A 17 -1.41 14.92 -22.31
N GLN A 18 -1.97 14.07 -23.18
CA GLN A 18 -2.78 14.52 -24.31
C GLN A 18 -4.02 15.30 -23.86
N GLU A 19 -4.71 14.86 -22.81
CA GLU A 19 -5.83 15.60 -22.24
C GLU A 19 -5.39 16.94 -21.63
N GLY A 20 -4.24 16.96 -20.95
CA GLY A 20 -3.67 18.21 -20.40
C GLY A 20 -3.36 19.23 -21.50
N ALA A 21 -2.75 18.77 -22.59
CA ALA A 21 -2.48 19.61 -23.76
C ALA A 21 -3.77 20.14 -24.40
N ARG A 22 -4.78 19.27 -24.59
CA ARG A 22 -6.09 19.66 -25.13
C ARG A 22 -6.78 20.71 -24.26
N LEU A 23 -6.78 20.52 -22.94
CA LEU A 23 -7.41 21.45 -21.99
C LEU A 23 -6.69 22.80 -21.91
N ALA A 24 -5.36 22.79 -22.04
CA ALA A 24 -4.54 24.00 -22.01
C ALA A 24 -4.42 24.70 -23.38
N GLY A 25 -4.84 24.05 -24.46
CA GLY A 25 -4.65 24.56 -25.84
C GLY A 25 -3.18 24.56 -26.27
N LEU A 26 -2.40 23.57 -25.83
CA LEU A 26 -0.95 23.43 -26.08
C LEU A 26 -0.63 22.26 -27.01
N ASP A 27 0.60 22.20 -27.51
CA ASP A 27 1.07 21.06 -28.29
C ASP A 27 1.22 19.80 -27.41
N ALA A 28 0.59 18.70 -27.84
CA ALA A 28 0.57 17.45 -27.08
C ALA A 28 1.96 16.82 -26.93
N ARG A 29 2.85 16.99 -27.91
CA ARG A 29 4.21 16.42 -27.84
C ARG A 29 5.06 17.19 -26.86
N GLU A 30 4.93 18.51 -26.79
CA GLU A 30 5.65 19.34 -25.82
C GLU A 30 5.21 19.06 -24.38
N VAL A 31 3.89 18.92 -24.15
CA VAL A 31 3.35 18.56 -22.83
C VAL A 31 3.81 17.17 -22.42
N ALA A 32 3.72 16.18 -23.32
CA ALA A 32 4.18 14.82 -23.03
C ALA A 32 5.69 14.76 -22.78
N ALA A 33 6.50 15.45 -23.59
CA ALA A 33 7.95 15.53 -23.41
C ALA A 33 8.31 16.16 -22.05
N THR A 34 7.58 17.20 -21.63
CA THR A 34 7.74 17.80 -20.30
C THR A 34 7.39 16.80 -19.20
N GLY A 35 6.21 16.18 -19.27
CA GLY A 35 5.77 15.20 -18.27
C GLY A 35 6.74 14.02 -18.13
N TRP A 36 7.24 13.49 -19.26
CA TRP A 36 8.23 12.41 -19.25
C TRP A 36 9.59 12.82 -18.74
N ALA A 37 10.06 14.03 -19.06
CA ALA A 37 11.32 14.54 -18.53
C ALA A 37 11.26 14.68 -17.00
N LEU A 38 10.12 15.14 -16.46
CA LEU A 38 9.95 15.26 -15.01
C LEU A 38 9.75 13.90 -14.31
N LEU A 39 9.08 12.94 -14.95
CA LEU A 39 8.99 11.57 -14.43
C LEU A 39 10.34 10.86 -14.39
N SER A 40 11.29 11.29 -15.24
CA SER A 40 12.64 10.73 -15.39
C SER A 40 12.65 9.19 -15.44
N PRO A 41 11.90 8.54 -16.37
CA PRO A 41 11.93 7.09 -16.50
C PRO A 41 13.32 6.63 -16.99
N PRO A 42 13.74 5.39 -16.69
CA PRO A 42 15.10 4.96 -16.95
C PRO A 42 15.37 4.83 -18.45
N SER A 43 16.40 5.51 -18.93
CA SER A 43 17.03 5.25 -20.22
C SER A 43 17.92 4.01 -20.10
N GLY A 44 17.43 2.84 -20.52
CA GLY A 44 18.30 1.65 -20.70
C GLY A 44 18.28 0.56 -19.62
N GLY A 45 17.55 0.71 -18.51
CA GLY A 45 17.18 -0.43 -17.64
C GLY A 45 18.06 -0.75 -16.43
N ASP A 46 19.06 0.07 -16.09
CA ASP A 46 20.06 -0.23 -15.03
C ASP A 46 19.67 0.17 -13.59
N GLY A 47 18.45 0.66 -13.33
CA GLY A 47 17.94 0.79 -11.97
C GLY A 47 17.31 -0.51 -11.49
N ARG A 48 17.53 -0.92 -10.24
CA ARG A 48 16.69 -1.95 -9.58
C ARG A 48 15.25 -1.42 -9.61
N ARG A 49 14.49 -1.88 -10.62
CA ARG A 49 13.08 -1.56 -10.81
C ARG A 49 12.35 -2.01 -9.54
N GLY A 50 11.36 -1.25 -9.09
CA GLY A 50 10.54 -1.64 -7.95
C GLY A 50 9.86 -0.51 -7.16
N GLY A 51 10.03 0.74 -7.57
CA GLY A 51 9.28 1.83 -6.95
C GLY A 51 7.78 1.76 -7.29
N PHE A 52 6.97 2.46 -6.50
CA PHE A 52 5.51 2.54 -6.61
C PHE A 52 5.07 3.95 -6.25
N SER A 53 4.32 4.65 -7.11
CA SER A 53 3.89 6.00 -6.76
C SER A 53 2.69 5.99 -5.83
N GLU A 54 2.78 6.70 -4.71
CA GLU A 54 1.65 7.00 -3.83
C GLU A 54 0.98 8.33 -4.18
N LEU A 55 1.41 8.98 -5.28
CA LEU A 55 0.69 10.14 -5.80
C LEU A 55 -0.78 9.77 -6.09
N ASN A 56 -0.99 8.55 -6.60
CA ASN A 56 -2.30 7.98 -6.83
C ASN A 56 -2.48 6.65 -6.09
N ASN A 57 -3.73 6.30 -5.80
CA ASN A 57 -4.09 5.06 -5.09
C ASN A 57 -3.79 3.77 -5.89
N ASP A 58 -3.51 3.90 -7.18
CA ASP A 58 -3.26 2.80 -8.12
C ASP A 58 -1.79 2.70 -8.58
N GLY A 59 -0.88 3.43 -7.95
CA GLY A 59 0.53 3.41 -8.33
C GLY A 59 0.89 4.35 -9.48
N SER A 60 -0.09 5.01 -10.11
CA SER A 60 0.20 5.88 -11.25
C SER A 60 0.97 7.14 -10.83
N PRO A 61 2.05 7.52 -11.53
CA PRO A 61 2.98 8.54 -11.05
C PRO A 61 2.64 9.94 -11.55
N ALA A 62 1.43 10.16 -12.07
CA ALA A 62 1.07 11.41 -12.75
C ALA A 62 -0.36 11.84 -12.45
N GLN A 63 -0.58 13.15 -12.36
CA GLN A 63 -1.89 13.78 -12.28
C GLN A 63 -1.94 15.07 -13.10
N LEU A 64 -3.14 15.47 -13.49
CA LEU A 64 -3.48 16.82 -13.92
C LEU A 64 -4.38 17.48 -12.88
N CYS A 65 -4.02 18.67 -12.41
CA CYS A 65 -4.86 19.48 -11.55
C CYS A 65 -5.47 20.63 -12.36
N LEU A 66 -6.80 20.66 -12.44
CA LEU A 66 -7.56 21.81 -12.92
C LEU A 66 -7.99 22.63 -11.72
N SER A 67 -7.59 23.90 -11.68
CA SER A 67 -7.94 24.84 -10.60
C SER A 67 -8.83 25.94 -11.16
N GLN A 68 -10.12 25.88 -10.84
CA GLN A 68 -11.11 26.87 -11.24
C GLN A 68 -11.27 27.95 -10.18
N SER A 69 -11.11 29.21 -10.59
CA SER A 69 -11.47 30.39 -9.81
C SER A 69 -12.47 31.26 -10.60
N ARG A 70 -12.81 32.45 -10.08
CA ARG A 70 -13.57 33.45 -10.85
C ARG A 70 -12.77 34.07 -11.98
N GLU A 71 -11.44 34.06 -11.87
CA GLU A 71 -10.53 34.67 -12.85
C GLU A 71 -10.24 33.75 -14.04
N GLY A 72 -10.45 32.43 -13.87
CA GLY A 72 -10.30 31.45 -14.94
C GLY A 72 -9.93 30.07 -14.42
N THR A 73 -9.50 29.22 -15.34
CA THR A 73 -9.03 27.87 -15.05
C THR A 73 -7.51 27.81 -15.21
N GLY A 74 -6.80 27.46 -14.15
CA GLY A 74 -5.38 27.08 -14.20
C GLY A 74 -5.22 25.58 -14.38
N LEU A 75 -4.18 25.15 -15.10
CA LEU A 75 -3.80 23.76 -15.23
C LEU A 75 -2.38 23.52 -14.73
N ARG A 76 -2.19 22.41 -14.01
CA ARG A 76 -0.89 21.98 -13.51
C ARG A 76 -0.72 20.48 -13.75
N MET A 77 0.45 20.06 -14.22
CA MET A 77 0.86 18.66 -14.14
C MET A 77 1.52 18.39 -12.79
N LEU A 78 1.19 17.27 -12.15
CA LEU A 78 1.87 16.78 -10.95
C LEU A 78 2.48 15.42 -11.27
N VAL A 79 3.72 15.20 -10.86
CA VAL A 79 4.43 13.95 -11.11
C VAL A 79 5.16 13.47 -9.86
N ASP A 80 5.36 12.16 -9.81
CA ASP A 80 6.28 11.49 -8.90
C ASP A 80 7.57 11.13 -9.65
N PRO A 81 8.63 11.94 -9.53
CA PRO A 81 9.88 11.73 -10.26
C PRO A 81 10.56 10.44 -9.82
N ALA A 82 11.14 9.74 -10.80
CA ALA A 82 11.88 8.50 -10.59
C ALA A 82 11.11 7.44 -9.79
N TRP A 83 9.77 7.45 -9.89
CA TRP A 83 8.84 6.52 -9.23
C TRP A 83 9.14 5.03 -9.44
N HIS A 84 9.95 4.69 -10.44
CA HIS A 84 10.34 3.33 -10.79
C HIS A 84 11.53 2.82 -9.94
N LEU A 85 12.27 3.71 -9.28
CA LEU A 85 13.39 3.38 -8.40
C LEU A 85 12.86 3.01 -7.00
N ALA A 86 13.20 1.82 -6.54
CA ALA A 86 12.92 1.37 -5.17
C ALA A 86 13.94 1.91 -4.16
N ASP A 87 15.17 2.17 -4.62
CA ASP A 87 16.24 2.72 -3.80
C ASP A 87 16.01 4.22 -3.53
N ALA A 88 15.71 4.58 -2.29
CA ALA A 88 15.37 5.94 -1.91
C ALA A 88 16.53 6.95 -2.14
N PRO A 89 17.81 6.63 -1.84
CA PRO A 89 18.92 7.50 -2.19
C PRO A 89 19.04 7.78 -3.69
N ALA A 90 19.03 6.75 -4.54
CA ALA A 90 19.08 6.91 -5.99
C ALA A 90 17.86 7.70 -6.51
N ARG A 91 16.68 7.46 -5.92
CA ARG A 91 15.48 8.22 -6.24
C ARG A 91 15.58 9.68 -5.85
N LEU A 92 16.14 10.02 -4.70
CA LEU A 92 16.33 11.41 -4.28
C LEU A 92 17.23 12.16 -5.27
N VAL A 93 18.33 11.54 -5.72
CA VAL A 93 19.23 12.12 -6.73
C VAL A 93 18.47 12.43 -8.01
N ALA A 94 17.76 11.45 -8.57
CA ALA A 94 16.98 11.66 -9.80
C ALA A 94 15.81 12.66 -9.60
N SER A 95 15.24 12.73 -8.39
CA SER A 95 14.18 13.68 -8.05
C SER A 95 14.69 15.12 -7.97
N ARG A 96 15.92 15.34 -7.49
CA ARG A 96 16.58 16.66 -7.49
C ARG A 96 16.81 17.17 -8.92
N GLU A 97 17.25 16.30 -9.83
CA GLU A 97 17.41 16.65 -11.24
C GLU A 97 16.07 17.04 -11.89
N ALA A 98 15.01 16.26 -11.64
CA ALA A 98 13.66 16.59 -12.11
C ALA A 98 13.13 17.91 -11.52
N LEU A 99 13.43 18.20 -10.25
CA LEU A 99 13.04 19.45 -9.60
C LEU A 99 13.77 20.66 -10.20
N ALA A 100 15.07 20.55 -10.46
CA ALA A 100 15.83 21.59 -11.14
C ALA A 100 15.22 21.92 -12.52
N LEU A 101 14.88 20.88 -13.30
CA LEU A 101 14.21 21.05 -14.58
C LEU A 101 12.82 21.71 -14.44
N ALA A 102 12.05 21.35 -13.43
CA ALA A 102 10.74 21.96 -13.18
C ALA A 102 10.84 23.44 -12.78
N LEU A 103 11.82 23.79 -11.95
CA LEU A 103 12.10 25.17 -11.55
C LEU A 103 12.52 26.02 -12.76
N GLU A 104 13.38 25.49 -13.63
CA GLU A 104 13.78 26.15 -14.87
C GLU A 104 12.58 26.38 -15.79
N ARG A 105 11.83 25.32 -16.13
CA ARG A 105 10.68 25.41 -17.04
C ARG A 105 9.53 26.25 -16.49
N GLY A 106 9.34 26.22 -15.18
CA GLY A 106 8.35 27.04 -14.49
C GLY A 106 8.75 28.51 -14.34
N GLY A 107 9.98 28.90 -14.73
CA GLY A 107 10.49 30.25 -14.48
C GLY A 107 10.60 30.57 -12.98
N ALA A 108 10.82 29.55 -12.15
CA ALA A 108 10.81 29.61 -10.69
C ALA A 108 12.19 29.34 -10.06
N GLY A 109 13.26 29.61 -10.80
CA GLY A 109 14.65 29.37 -10.34
C GLY A 109 14.99 30.03 -9.00
N ASP A 110 14.39 31.17 -8.69
CA ASP A 110 14.54 31.89 -7.40
C ASP A 110 14.14 31.05 -6.17
N LEU A 111 13.35 29.99 -6.37
CA LEU A 111 12.93 29.09 -5.29
C LEU A 111 13.92 27.95 -5.03
N ALA A 112 14.92 27.73 -5.89
CA ALA A 112 15.86 26.62 -5.75
C ALA A 112 16.52 26.52 -4.35
N PRO A 113 17.02 27.62 -3.73
CA PRO A 113 17.61 27.54 -2.39
C PRO A 113 16.61 27.13 -1.31
N ALA A 114 15.35 27.55 -1.43
CA ALA A 114 14.30 27.18 -0.47
C ALA A 114 13.86 25.72 -0.64
N CYS A 115 13.84 25.23 -1.88
CA CYS A 115 13.60 23.82 -2.19
C CYS A 115 14.70 22.92 -1.61
N GLU A 116 15.98 23.26 -1.78
CA GLU A 116 17.07 22.47 -1.18
C GLU A 116 17.01 22.50 0.35
N ALA A 117 16.71 23.65 0.96
CA ALA A 117 16.51 23.72 2.41
C ALA A 117 15.37 22.81 2.91
N LEU A 118 14.30 22.65 2.12
CA LEU A 118 13.22 21.70 2.42
C LEU A 118 13.72 20.25 2.34
N LEU A 119 14.44 19.89 1.28
CA LEU A 119 14.96 18.53 1.10
C LEU A 119 15.98 18.19 2.20
N ASP A 120 16.88 19.10 2.53
CA ASP A 120 17.89 18.89 3.57
C ASP A 120 17.25 18.77 4.96
N ALA A 121 16.25 19.59 5.27
CA ALA A 121 15.55 19.51 6.56
C ALA A 121 14.81 18.17 6.76
N LEU A 122 14.33 17.55 5.68
CA LEU A 122 13.45 16.38 5.77
C LEU A 122 14.15 15.06 5.41
N LEU A 123 15.12 15.06 4.50
CA LEU A 123 15.65 13.87 3.80
C LEU A 123 17.17 13.67 3.90
N LEU A 124 17.91 14.53 4.62
CA LEU A 124 19.39 14.47 4.63
C LEU A 124 19.99 13.26 5.37
N GLU A 125 19.29 12.71 6.37
CA GLU A 125 19.79 11.55 7.10
C GLU A 125 19.55 10.25 6.31
N GLU A 126 20.64 9.59 5.90
CA GLU A 126 20.61 8.35 5.11
C GLU A 126 19.82 7.21 5.79
N SER A 127 19.85 7.17 7.13
CA SER A 127 19.03 6.25 7.93
C SER A 127 17.53 6.51 7.78
N ALA A 128 17.11 7.76 7.56
CA ALA A 128 15.71 8.13 7.35
C ALA A 128 15.23 7.81 5.93
N LEU A 129 16.12 7.81 4.91
CA LEU A 129 15.76 7.49 3.53
C LEU A 129 15.28 6.04 3.36
N HIS A 130 15.81 5.11 4.14
CA HIS A 130 15.35 3.71 4.14
C HIS A 130 13.90 3.54 4.61
N ALA A 131 13.32 4.56 5.25
CA ALA A 131 11.92 4.56 5.68
C ALA A 131 10.93 4.89 4.54
N TYR A 132 11.40 5.22 3.34
CA TYR A 132 10.58 5.63 2.19
C TYR A 132 10.39 4.46 1.18
N PRO A 133 9.40 3.57 1.35
CA PRO A 133 9.26 2.36 0.54
C PRO A 133 8.69 2.56 -0.87
N SER A 134 8.14 3.75 -1.17
CA SER A 134 7.24 3.94 -2.30
C SER A 134 7.23 5.36 -2.85
N SER A 135 7.03 6.41 -2.05
CA SER A 135 7.05 7.82 -2.51
C SER A 135 7.96 8.67 -1.68
N LEU A 136 8.64 9.63 -2.32
CA LEU A 136 9.61 10.51 -1.65
C LEU A 136 9.19 11.97 -1.77
N LEU A 137 9.02 12.46 -3.00
CA LEU A 137 8.49 13.80 -3.26
C LEU A 137 7.64 13.82 -4.53
N TRP A 138 6.83 14.86 -4.68
CA TRP A 138 6.04 15.15 -5.87
C TRP A 138 6.35 16.54 -6.38
N ILE A 139 6.37 16.70 -7.71
CA ILE A 139 6.68 17.97 -8.39
C ILE A 139 5.48 18.41 -9.19
N GLY A 140 5.11 19.68 -9.09
CA GLY A 140 4.07 20.31 -9.88
C GLY A 140 4.63 21.40 -10.80
N THR A 141 4.21 21.44 -12.06
CA THR A 141 4.50 22.57 -12.97
C THR A 141 3.27 22.99 -13.76
N GLY A 142 3.13 24.29 -13.99
CA GLY A 142 1.98 24.84 -14.72
C GLY A 142 1.99 24.45 -16.20
N LEU A 143 0.81 24.20 -16.76
CA LEU A 143 0.62 24.03 -18.21
C LEU A 143 0.27 25.39 -18.82
N GLY A 144 1.25 26.02 -19.48
CA GLY A 144 1.09 27.34 -20.09
C GLY A 144 1.07 28.49 -19.08
N GLN A 145 1.39 28.23 -17.81
CA GLN A 145 1.50 29.23 -16.74
C GLN A 145 2.80 29.02 -15.95
N PRO A 146 3.51 30.10 -15.58
CA PRO A 146 4.75 29.99 -14.81
C PRO A 146 4.46 29.61 -13.36
N GLY A 147 5.44 28.96 -12.74
CA GLY A 147 5.40 28.50 -11.35
C GLY A 147 5.78 27.03 -11.21
N CYS A 148 6.23 26.67 -10.01
CA CYS A 148 6.61 25.33 -9.63
C CYS A 148 6.04 25.01 -8.25
N ALA A 149 5.84 23.72 -7.98
CA ALA A 149 5.57 23.22 -6.66
C ALA A 149 6.40 21.97 -6.37
N VAL A 150 6.81 21.81 -5.12
CA VAL A 150 7.44 20.59 -4.60
C VAL A 150 6.77 20.20 -3.30
N TYR A 151 6.51 18.91 -3.11
CA TYR A 151 5.90 18.36 -1.91
C TYR A 151 6.68 17.13 -1.47
N VAL A 152 7.19 17.12 -0.25
CA VAL A 152 7.89 15.97 0.34
C VAL A 152 6.92 15.16 1.18
N ASP A 153 6.89 13.84 1.00
CA ASP A 153 6.15 12.94 1.87
C ASP A 153 6.83 12.89 3.24
N VAL A 154 6.07 13.09 4.31
CA VAL A 154 6.61 13.11 5.67
C VAL A 154 5.99 12.07 6.58
N ARG A 155 5.06 11.25 6.07
CA ARG A 155 4.44 10.16 6.85
C ARG A 155 5.48 9.17 7.39
N PRO A 156 6.55 8.80 6.67
CA PRO A 156 7.57 7.89 7.18
C PRO A 156 8.37 8.42 8.38
N LEU A 157 8.43 9.74 8.58
CA LEU A 157 9.25 10.38 9.62
C LEU A 157 8.64 10.26 11.03
N GLY A 158 7.41 9.76 11.16
CA GLY A 158 6.75 9.60 12.46
C GLY A 158 6.68 10.91 13.23
N ASP A 159 7.00 10.90 14.53
CA ASP A 159 6.93 12.09 15.38
C ASP A 159 8.07 13.09 15.16
N ALA A 160 9.18 12.67 14.54
CA ALA A 160 10.32 13.56 14.25
C ALA A 160 9.95 14.67 13.26
N VAL A 161 8.90 14.46 12.45
CA VAL A 161 8.40 15.44 11.49
C VAL A 161 8.08 16.79 12.13
N TRP A 162 7.55 16.83 13.35
CA TRP A 162 7.09 18.05 13.99
C TRP A 162 8.25 19.01 14.28
N ALA A 163 9.35 18.48 14.80
CA ALA A 163 10.57 19.25 15.05
C ALA A 163 11.19 19.72 13.73
N ARG A 164 11.36 18.82 12.75
CA ARG A 164 11.92 19.15 11.43
C ARG A 164 11.10 20.21 10.70
N THR A 165 9.78 20.15 10.79
CA THR A 165 8.87 21.15 10.20
C THR A 165 9.06 22.52 10.83
N ARG A 166 9.17 22.57 12.17
CA ARG A 166 9.41 23.82 12.90
C ARG A 166 10.72 24.46 12.48
N ASP A 167 11.79 23.67 12.44
CA ASP A 167 13.12 24.16 12.08
C ASP A 167 13.13 24.67 10.64
N TRP A 168 12.51 23.94 9.71
CA TRP A 168 12.35 24.38 8.32
C TRP A 168 11.56 25.70 8.19
N LEU A 169 10.44 25.85 8.90
CA LEU A 169 9.62 27.07 8.86
C LEU A 169 10.42 28.30 9.33
N HIS A 170 11.26 28.16 10.36
CA HIS A 170 12.16 29.23 10.81
C HIS A 170 13.20 29.62 9.76
N VAL A 171 13.62 28.68 8.91
CA VAL A 171 14.61 28.94 7.85
C VAL A 171 13.97 29.68 6.66
N VAL A 172 12.75 29.31 6.27
CA VAL A 172 12.17 29.82 5.01
C VAL A 172 11.27 31.04 5.19
N LEU A 173 10.65 31.21 6.36
CA LEU A 173 9.74 32.34 6.63
C LEU A 173 10.47 33.45 7.41
N PRO A 174 10.21 34.73 7.07
CA PRO A 174 10.74 35.86 7.83
C PRO A 174 10.12 35.97 9.23
N ASP A 175 8.85 35.59 9.37
CA ASP A 175 8.16 35.40 10.65
C ASP A 175 7.41 34.06 10.62
N ALA A 176 7.77 33.13 11.51
CA ALA A 176 7.16 31.81 11.59
C ALA A 176 6.03 31.71 12.62
N ALA A 177 5.73 32.77 13.39
CA ALA A 177 4.86 32.69 14.56
C ALA A 177 3.47 32.12 14.26
N GLU A 178 2.83 32.58 13.18
CA GLU A 178 1.50 32.10 12.79
C GLU A 178 1.51 30.64 12.32
N ALA A 179 2.53 30.26 11.54
CA ALA A 179 2.73 28.89 11.06
C ALA A 179 2.99 27.91 12.22
N LEU A 180 3.82 28.30 13.18
CA LEU A 180 4.13 27.49 14.36
C LEU A 180 2.93 27.38 15.30
N GLY A 181 2.20 28.48 15.51
CA GLY A 181 0.95 28.45 16.27
C GLY A 181 -0.06 27.50 15.64
N THR A 182 -0.17 27.48 14.31
CA THR A 182 -1.00 26.52 13.57
C THR A 182 -0.52 25.09 13.80
N LEU A 183 0.78 24.84 13.68
CA LEU A 183 1.37 23.51 13.84
C LEU A 183 1.05 22.90 15.21
N GLU A 184 1.21 23.67 16.28
CA GLU A 184 0.93 23.20 17.65
C GLU A 184 -0.57 22.96 17.89
N ARG A 185 -1.47 23.78 17.30
CA ARG A 185 -2.92 23.55 17.36
C ARG A 185 -3.36 22.28 16.63
N LEU A 186 -2.73 21.98 15.49
CA LEU A 186 -3.07 20.80 14.67
C LEU A 186 -2.56 19.50 15.28
N ARG A 187 -1.39 19.51 15.93
CA ARG A 187 -0.69 18.33 16.45
C ARG A 187 -1.56 17.30 17.19
N PRO A 188 -2.48 17.66 18.12
CA PRO A 188 -3.31 16.67 18.81
C PRO A 188 -4.34 15.97 17.92
N HIS A 189 -4.71 16.56 16.78
CA HIS A 189 -5.82 16.08 15.95
C HIS A 189 -5.37 15.38 14.67
N VAL A 190 -4.14 15.65 14.20
CA VAL A 190 -3.76 15.36 12.81
C VAL A 190 -2.47 14.53 12.69
N GLN A 191 -2.28 13.97 11.52
CA GLN A 191 -1.00 13.45 11.04
C GLN A 191 -0.56 14.27 9.83
N LEU A 192 0.65 14.84 9.88
CA LEU A 192 1.23 15.50 8.72
C LEU A 192 1.45 14.48 7.60
N SER A 193 1.04 14.85 6.39
CA SER A 193 1.08 14.00 5.21
C SER A 193 2.17 14.45 4.24
N SER A 194 2.27 15.75 3.98
CA SER A 194 3.35 16.32 3.17
C SER A 194 3.64 17.77 3.55
N ILE A 195 4.83 18.22 3.20
CA ILE A 195 5.30 19.59 3.38
C ILE A 195 5.85 20.06 2.04
N GLY A 196 5.56 21.29 1.64
CA GLY A 196 5.95 21.74 0.32
C GLY A 196 6.13 23.23 0.16
N ILE A 197 6.58 23.58 -1.03
CA ILE A 197 6.71 24.96 -1.51
C ILE A 197 5.92 25.06 -2.80
N GLU A 198 5.18 26.15 -2.98
CA GLU A 198 4.45 26.42 -4.21
C GLU A 198 4.52 27.90 -4.55
N GLY A 199 4.97 28.23 -5.77
CA GLY A 199 5.02 29.61 -6.21
C GLY A 199 5.84 29.85 -7.47
N LEU A 200 6.07 31.14 -7.74
CA LEU A 200 6.89 31.61 -8.85
C LEU A 200 8.25 32.16 -8.38
N SER A 201 8.24 32.95 -7.31
CA SER A 201 9.44 33.57 -6.75
C SER A 201 9.27 33.68 -5.23
N ARG A 202 10.30 34.09 -4.48
CA ARG A 202 10.17 34.23 -3.02
C ARG A 202 9.07 35.19 -2.59
N GLN A 203 8.75 36.20 -3.41
CA GLN A 203 7.68 37.17 -3.16
C GLN A 203 6.29 36.66 -3.56
N ARG A 204 6.23 35.53 -4.27
CA ARG A 204 5.01 34.91 -4.80
C ARG A 204 5.03 33.40 -4.56
N ALA A 205 5.51 32.99 -3.40
CA ALA A 205 5.59 31.60 -2.98
C ALA A 205 4.99 31.41 -1.59
N ARG A 206 4.61 30.17 -1.33
CA ARG A 206 4.00 29.76 -0.07
C ARG A 206 4.67 28.50 0.48
N ALA A 207 4.87 28.47 1.79
CA ALA A 207 5.11 27.24 2.53
C ALA A 207 3.78 26.52 2.68
N LYS A 208 3.71 25.23 2.34
CA LYS A 208 2.49 24.43 2.40
C LYS A 208 2.65 23.31 3.41
N LEU A 209 1.68 23.19 4.31
CA LEU A 209 1.54 22.06 5.22
C LEU A 209 0.30 21.27 4.83
N TYR A 210 0.41 19.95 4.68
CA TYR A 210 -0.70 19.05 4.40
C TYR A 210 -0.87 18.02 5.52
N TRP A 211 -2.12 17.69 5.85
CA TRP A 211 -2.41 16.75 6.92
C TRP A 211 -3.71 15.98 6.70
N ARG A 212 -3.86 14.91 7.49
CA ARG A 212 -5.08 14.09 7.60
C ARG A 212 -5.51 14.02 9.06
N LEU A 213 -6.81 13.83 9.31
CA LEU A 213 -7.34 13.68 10.66
C LEU A 213 -7.02 12.29 11.22
N ARG A 214 -6.60 12.23 12.49
CA ARG A 214 -6.50 10.97 13.25
C ARG A 214 -7.82 10.57 13.88
N THR A 215 -8.63 11.57 14.26
CA THR A 215 -9.93 11.40 14.90
C THR A 215 -10.94 12.39 14.30
N PRO A 216 -12.25 12.08 14.33
CA PRO A 216 -13.26 13.02 13.88
C PRO A 216 -13.22 14.29 14.73
N VAL A 217 -13.14 15.45 14.07
CA VAL A 217 -13.12 16.76 14.72
C VAL A 217 -13.79 17.78 13.79
N GLY A 218 -14.51 18.74 14.36
CA GLY A 218 -15.11 19.84 13.59
C GLY A 218 -14.03 20.80 13.06
N LEU A 219 -14.26 21.43 11.91
CA LEU A 219 -13.28 22.34 11.28
C LEU A 219 -12.89 23.51 12.18
N ALA A 220 -13.87 24.13 12.86
CA ALA A 220 -13.62 25.21 13.81
C ALA A 220 -12.68 24.81 14.97
N ALA A 221 -12.76 23.55 15.43
CA ALA A 221 -11.92 23.05 16.52
C ALA A 221 -10.44 22.87 16.13
N LEU A 222 -10.11 22.90 14.82
CA LEU A 222 -8.73 22.94 14.35
C LEU A 222 -8.07 24.32 14.55
N GLY A 223 -8.83 25.35 14.90
CA GLY A 223 -8.30 26.68 15.22
C GLY A 223 -7.62 27.36 14.03
N LEU A 224 -8.13 27.15 12.83
CA LEU A 224 -7.67 27.75 11.58
C LEU A 224 -8.83 28.56 10.97
N PRO A 225 -8.80 29.91 11.05
CA PRO A 225 -9.94 30.74 10.65
C PRO A 225 -10.45 30.48 9.23
N LEU A 226 -9.53 30.27 8.28
CA LEU A 226 -9.91 29.99 6.88
C LEU A 226 -10.55 28.62 6.67
N LEU A 227 -10.33 27.64 7.57
CA LEU A 227 -11.01 26.35 7.49
C LEU A 227 -12.44 26.40 8.03
N ASP A 228 -12.80 27.42 8.81
CA ASP A 228 -14.16 27.65 9.29
C ASP A 228 -15.02 28.43 8.27
N ASP A 229 -14.55 28.51 7.02
CA ASP A 229 -15.28 29.15 5.94
C ASP A 229 -16.60 28.39 5.60
N PRO A 230 -17.75 29.09 5.53
CA PRO A 230 -19.03 28.46 5.19
C PRO A 230 -19.05 27.76 3.83
N GLY A 231 -18.26 28.25 2.86
CA GLY A 231 -18.12 27.64 1.53
C GLY A 231 -17.42 26.28 1.59
N LEU A 232 -16.40 26.13 2.45
CA LEU A 232 -15.77 24.83 2.69
C LEU A 232 -16.70 23.84 3.40
N ALA A 233 -17.49 24.31 4.36
CA ALA A 233 -18.51 23.48 5.00
C ALA A 233 -19.59 23.03 4.00
N ALA A 234 -20.06 23.94 3.14
CA ALA A 234 -21.02 23.64 2.08
C ALA A 234 -20.44 22.67 1.02
N PHE A 235 -19.16 22.81 0.69
CA PHE A 235 -18.44 21.86 -0.16
C PHE A 235 -18.48 20.45 0.42
N LEU A 236 -18.11 20.27 1.69
CA LEU A 236 -18.16 18.96 2.35
C LEU A 236 -19.57 18.39 2.41
N ALA A 237 -20.56 19.22 2.78
CA ALA A 237 -21.96 18.80 2.83
C ALA A 237 -22.49 18.36 1.45
N THR A 238 -22.07 19.04 0.38
CA THR A 238 -22.48 18.72 -0.99
C THR A 238 -21.77 17.47 -1.54
N ALA A 239 -20.46 17.37 -1.28
CA ALA A 239 -19.63 16.31 -1.84
C ALA A 239 -19.76 15.00 -1.07
N VAL A 240 -19.78 15.04 0.27
CA VAL A 240 -19.88 13.84 1.10
C VAL A 240 -21.35 13.52 1.41
N GLY A 241 -22.17 14.54 1.71
CA GLY A 241 -23.56 14.36 2.12
C GLY A 241 -23.67 13.69 3.48
N LEU A 242 -24.66 12.81 3.63
CA LEU A 242 -24.87 12.01 4.85
C LEU A 242 -24.06 10.71 4.87
N ARG A 243 -23.10 10.54 3.95
CA ARG A 243 -22.30 9.32 3.84
C ARG A 243 -21.19 9.30 4.89
N GLU A 244 -20.91 8.12 5.41
CA GLU A 244 -19.65 7.89 6.11
C GLU A 244 -18.49 8.05 5.12
N PHE A 245 -17.46 8.78 5.51
CA PHE A 245 -16.29 9.03 4.68
C PHE A 245 -15.01 8.79 5.50
N PRO A 246 -14.05 8.01 4.99
CA PRO A 246 -12.85 7.68 5.74
C PRO A 246 -12.00 8.95 5.94
N LEU A 247 -11.54 9.19 7.17
CA LEU A 247 -10.67 10.33 7.47
C LEU A 247 -9.36 10.30 6.67
N SER A 248 -8.89 9.10 6.31
CA SER A 248 -7.73 8.94 5.42
C SER A 248 -8.01 9.43 4.00
N GLY A 249 -9.26 9.55 3.56
CA GLY A 249 -9.64 10.13 2.27
C GLY A 249 -9.69 11.66 2.28
N LEU A 250 -9.57 12.31 3.44
CA LEU A 250 -9.68 13.75 3.63
C LEU A 250 -8.30 14.38 3.84
N VAL A 251 -7.82 15.12 2.85
CA VAL A 251 -6.53 15.83 2.94
C VAL A 251 -6.80 17.32 3.09
N MET A 252 -6.21 17.93 4.11
CA MET A 252 -6.31 19.37 4.33
C MET A 252 -4.96 20.04 4.17
N SER A 253 -4.96 21.33 3.86
CA SER A 253 -3.72 22.11 3.80
C SER A 253 -3.89 23.55 4.27
N ALA A 254 -2.78 24.13 4.72
CA ALA A 254 -2.59 25.56 4.94
C ALA A 254 -1.39 26.05 4.14
N GLY A 255 -1.47 27.26 3.62
CA GLY A 255 -0.38 27.95 2.93
C GLY A 255 0.02 29.22 3.66
N PHE A 256 1.31 29.42 3.88
CA PHE A 256 1.89 30.60 4.52
C PHE A 256 2.74 31.36 3.51
N ASP A 257 2.49 32.65 3.35
CA ASP A 257 3.19 33.51 2.40
C ASP A 257 4.68 33.65 2.76
N PHE A 258 5.57 33.44 1.79
CA PHE A 258 7.02 33.51 2.02
C PHE A 258 7.53 34.91 2.36
N ALA A 259 6.82 35.96 1.93
CA ALA A 259 7.28 37.34 2.15
C ALA A 259 6.89 37.87 3.55
N SER A 260 5.83 37.34 4.15
CA SER A 260 5.27 37.83 5.41
C SER A 260 5.16 36.79 6.52
N GLY A 261 5.12 35.49 6.19
CA GLY A 261 4.82 34.43 7.14
C GLY A 261 3.33 34.24 7.45
N ALA A 262 2.47 35.10 6.91
CA ALA A 262 1.05 35.11 7.21
C ALA A 262 0.32 33.94 6.54
N LEU A 263 -0.77 33.48 7.17
CA LEU A 263 -1.69 32.51 6.58
C LEU A 263 -2.35 33.11 5.32
N GLU A 264 -2.09 32.51 4.15
CA GLU A 264 -2.57 32.99 2.86
C GLU A 264 -3.78 32.19 2.36
N ASP A 265 -3.79 30.87 2.53
CA ASP A 265 -4.89 30.02 2.08
C ASP A 265 -5.05 28.71 2.85
N THR A 266 -6.24 28.12 2.76
CA THR A 266 -6.49 26.73 3.17
C THR A 266 -7.22 25.96 2.09
N LYS A 267 -7.17 24.62 2.18
CA LYS A 267 -7.80 23.73 1.20
C LYS A 267 -8.23 22.43 1.85
N ILE A 268 -9.32 21.86 1.37
CA ILE A 268 -9.82 20.52 1.68
C ILE A 268 -9.92 19.73 0.37
N ASP A 269 -9.25 18.59 0.26
CA ASP A 269 -9.33 17.65 -0.84
C ASP A 269 -9.97 16.34 -0.37
N LEU A 270 -10.88 15.80 -1.19
CA LEU A 270 -11.56 14.53 -1.01
C LEU A 270 -11.06 13.52 -2.03
N CYS A 271 -10.56 12.39 -1.56
CA CYS A 271 -10.08 11.30 -2.41
C CYS A 271 -11.22 10.68 -3.22
N GLY A 272 -11.07 10.67 -4.55
CA GLY A 272 -12.04 10.10 -5.47
C GLY A 272 -12.23 8.60 -5.30
N HIS A 273 -11.16 7.86 -4.94
CA HIS A 273 -11.23 6.43 -4.60
C HIS A 273 -12.14 6.16 -3.38
N CYS A 274 -12.24 7.10 -2.44
CA CYS A 274 -13.13 6.99 -1.28
C CYS A 274 -14.59 7.36 -1.60
N MET A 275 -14.86 7.91 -2.79
CA MET A 275 -16.20 8.22 -3.31
C MET A 275 -16.35 7.67 -4.74
N PRO A 276 -16.28 6.34 -4.93
CA PRO A 276 -16.36 5.75 -6.25
C PRO A 276 -17.74 6.05 -6.85
N GLN A 277 -17.76 6.69 -8.01
CA GLN A 277 -18.98 6.99 -8.75
C GLN A 277 -18.70 7.13 -10.25
N PRO A 278 -19.71 6.90 -11.11
CA PRO A 278 -19.56 7.05 -12.55
C PRO A 278 -19.20 8.48 -12.97
N ALA A 279 -18.64 8.63 -14.16
CA ALA A 279 -18.27 9.93 -14.74
C ALA A 279 -19.43 10.94 -14.72
N ALA A 280 -20.64 10.54 -15.13
CA ALA A 280 -21.83 11.40 -15.09
C ALA A 280 -22.12 11.96 -13.68
N SER A 281 -22.01 11.12 -12.65
CA SER A 281 -22.21 11.54 -11.26
C SER A 281 -21.12 12.49 -10.76
N TRP A 282 -19.87 12.32 -11.23
CA TRP A 282 -18.81 13.29 -10.98
C TRP A 282 -19.10 14.64 -11.61
N LEU A 283 -19.60 14.66 -12.84
CA LEU A 283 -19.91 15.90 -13.56
C LEU A 283 -21.03 16.67 -12.89
N ASP A 284 -22.10 15.98 -12.48
CA ASP A 284 -23.18 16.57 -11.70
C ASP A 284 -22.68 17.12 -10.35
N LEU A 285 -21.79 16.38 -9.67
CA LEU A 285 -21.21 16.83 -8.40
C LEU A 285 -20.35 18.08 -8.59
N VAL A 286 -19.48 18.09 -9.60
CA VAL A 286 -18.64 19.25 -9.95
C VAL A 286 -19.50 20.46 -10.24
N ALA A 287 -20.58 20.31 -11.01
CA ALA A 287 -21.50 21.41 -11.31
C ALA A 287 -22.17 21.97 -10.04
N ARG A 288 -22.66 21.09 -9.14
CA ARG A 288 -23.27 21.53 -7.87
C ARG A 288 -22.28 22.23 -6.95
N VAL A 289 -21.06 21.71 -6.83
CA VAL A 289 -20.00 22.32 -6.01
C VAL A 289 -19.57 23.67 -6.60
N SER A 290 -19.35 23.75 -7.91
CA SER A 290 -19.06 25.02 -8.60
C SER A 290 -20.13 26.06 -8.31
N HIS A 291 -21.41 25.69 -8.43
CA HIS A 291 -22.53 26.59 -8.15
C HIS A 291 -22.55 27.04 -6.69
N GLY A 292 -22.38 26.10 -5.74
CA GLY A 292 -22.36 26.40 -4.30
C GLY A 292 -21.21 27.33 -3.89
N LEU A 293 -20.07 27.27 -4.58
CA LEU A 293 -18.93 28.18 -4.38
C LEU A 293 -19.02 29.46 -5.23
N GLY A 294 -20.06 29.64 -6.05
CA GLY A 294 -20.19 30.79 -6.95
C GLY A 294 -19.06 30.87 -7.99
N LEU A 295 -18.68 29.72 -8.56
CA LEU A 295 -17.64 29.54 -9.55
C LEU A 295 -18.21 29.04 -10.89
N PRO A 296 -17.54 29.34 -12.02
CA PRO A 296 -17.82 28.65 -13.28
C PRO A 296 -17.64 27.13 -13.15
N VAL A 297 -18.30 26.36 -14.02
CA VAL A 297 -18.08 24.91 -14.09
C VAL A 297 -16.79 24.65 -14.88
N PRO A 298 -15.80 23.96 -14.30
CA PRO A 298 -14.55 23.65 -14.99
C PRO A 298 -14.77 22.71 -16.19
N PRO A 299 -13.94 22.81 -17.25
CA PRO A 299 -14.14 22.08 -18.50
C PRO A 299 -13.65 20.61 -18.43
N VAL A 300 -14.15 19.82 -17.48
CA VAL A 300 -13.70 18.43 -17.24
C VAL A 300 -14.51 17.36 -17.97
N GLN A 301 -15.65 17.72 -18.58
CA GLN A 301 -16.56 16.81 -19.29
C GLN A 301 -15.84 15.88 -20.26
N ALA A 302 -15.13 16.45 -21.22
CA ALA A 302 -14.50 15.67 -22.27
C ALA A 302 -13.41 14.71 -21.74
N ALA A 303 -12.70 15.08 -20.67
CA ALA A 303 -11.68 14.22 -20.07
C ALA A 303 -12.27 13.01 -19.33
N LEU A 304 -13.48 13.16 -18.75
CA LEU A 304 -14.17 12.07 -18.06
C LEU A 304 -14.98 11.19 -19.03
N ASP A 305 -15.52 11.75 -20.12
CA ASP A 305 -16.29 11.01 -21.13
C ASP A 305 -15.45 10.01 -21.92
N THR A 306 -14.17 10.34 -22.21
CA THR A 306 -13.27 9.44 -22.94
C THR A 306 -12.86 8.21 -22.13
N GLN A 307 -13.17 8.16 -20.83
CA GLN A 307 -12.71 7.13 -19.89
C GLN A 307 -11.18 6.95 -19.92
N HIS A 308 -10.45 8.02 -20.25
CA HIS A 308 -8.99 8.05 -20.21
C HIS A 308 -8.48 8.60 -18.88
N CYS A 309 -9.30 9.38 -18.19
CA CYS A 309 -9.00 9.95 -16.90
C CYS A 309 -10.05 9.57 -15.85
N GLU A 310 -9.60 9.47 -14.61
CA GLU A 310 -10.45 9.34 -13.41
C GLU A 310 -10.19 10.50 -12.46
N VAL A 311 -11.19 10.84 -11.64
CA VAL A 311 -11.01 11.81 -10.56
C VAL A 311 -10.18 11.17 -9.44
N ALA A 312 -8.96 11.64 -9.24
CA ALA A 312 -8.10 11.29 -8.12
C ALA A 312 -8.53 12.03 -6.84
N PHE A 313 -8.79 13.33 -6.97
CA PHE A 313 -9.27 14.19 -5.87
C PHE A 313 -10.22 15.28 -6.40
N LEU A 314 -11.18 15.64 -5.56
CA LEU A 314 -11.99 16.85 -5.70
C LEU A 314 -11.71 17.73 -4.47
N GLY A 315 -11.32 18.98 -4.65
CA GLY A 315 -10.97 19.84 -3.52
C GLY A 315 -11.46 21.27 -3.64
N ALA A 316 -11.78 21.89 -2.50
CA ALA A 316 -12.14 23.30 -2.41
C ALA A 316 -11.11 24.03 -1.55
N GLY A 317 -10.77 25.26 -1.94
CA GLY A 317 -9.89 26.11 -1.14
C GLY A 317 -10.43 27.53 -1.05
N VAL A 318 -9.95 28.25 -0.04
CA VAL A 318 -10.27 29.66 0.19
C VAL A 318 -8.99 30.39 0.59
N ASP A 319 -8.80 31.59 0.06
CA ASP A 319 -7.68 32.46 0.43
C ASP A 319 -8.09 33.46 1.53
N ARG A 320 -7.12 34.22 2.03
CA ARG A 320 -7.34 35.27 3.03
C ARG A 320 -8.27 36.40 2.59
N ARG A 321 -8.57 36.51 1.29
CA ARG A 321 -9.53 37.48 0.73
C ARG A 321 -10.94 36.90 0.65
N GLY A 322 -11.13 35.65 1.09
CA GLY A 322 -12.40 34.93 0.99
C GLY A 322 -12.71 34.45 -0.43
N GLN A 323 -11.71 34.38 -1.31
CA GLN A 323 -11.92 33.91 -2.68
C GLN A 323 -11.82 32.39 -2.74
N HIS A 324 -12.88 31.75 -3.23
CA HIS A 324 -12.94 30.31 -3.40
C HIS A 324 -12.26 29.83 -4.69
N ARG A 325 -11.75 28.59 -4.63
CA ARG A 325 -11.28 27.82 -5.79
C ARG A 325 -11.76 26.39 -5.71
N LEU A 326 -12.07 25.80 -6.86
CA LEU A 326 -12.36 24.37 -7.02
C LEU A 326 -11.20 23.70 -7.74
N ASN A 327 -10.70 22.60 -7.20
CA ASN A 327 -9.60 21.82 -7.75
C ASN A 327 -10.11 20.43 -8.12
N ILE A 328 -9.82 19.99 -9.34
CA ILE A 328 -10.12 18.64 -9.82
C ILE A 328 -8.80 18.01 -10.25
N TYR A 329 -8.42 16.95 -9.56
CA TYR A 329 -7.23 16.18 -9.87
C TYR A 329 -7.64 14.98 -10.70
N LEU A 330 -7.14 14.89 -11.91
CA LEU A 330 -7.32 13.78 -12.82
C LEU A 330 -6.08 12.89 -12.78
N LYS A 331 -6.27 11.59 -12.69
CA LYS A 331 -5.23 10.58 -12.89
C LYS A 331 -5.54 9.77 -14.14
N PRO A 332 -4.56 9.04 -14.71
CA PRO A 332 -4.87 8.07 -15.75
C PRO A 332 -5.95 7.12 -15.21
N SER A 333 -6.98 6.85 -16.00
CA SER A 333 -7.76 5.65 -15.77
C SER A 333 -6.77 4.49 -15.79
N GLY A 334 -6.83 3.59 -14.80
CA GLY A 334 -5.98 2.40 -14.82
C GLY A 334 -6.13 1.69 -16.17
N PRO A 335 -5.22 0.78 -16.58
CA PRO A 335 -5.60 -0.18 -17.60
C PRO A 335 -6.96 -0.70 -17.14
N GLY A 336 -8.01 -0.46 -17.93
CA GLY A 336 -9.31 -1.01 -17.63
C GLY A 336 -9.08 -2.51 -17.60
N LEU A 337 -8.79 -3.07 -16.42
CA LEU A 337 -8.83 -4.49 -16.20
C LEU A 337 -10.27 -4.78 -16.60
N PRO A 338 -10.48 -5.58 -17.66
CA PRO A 338 -11.81 -5.78 -18.18
C PRO A 338 -12.77 -6.13 -17.03
N ALA A 339 -14.05 -5.78 -17.18
CA ALA A 339 -15.03 -5.97 -16.12
C ALA A 339 -14.99 -7.40 -15.53
N ALA A 340 -14.62 -8.38 -16.35
CA ALA A 340 -14.19 -9.71 -15.94
C ALA A 340 -12.66 -9.82 -15.82
N LEU A 341 -12.18 -10.44 -14.73
CA LEU A 341 -10.77 -10.80 -14.54
C LEU A 341 -10.20 -11.52 -15.77
N ASP A 342 -9.31 -10.84 -16.50
CA ASP A 342 -8.59 -11.42 -17.63
C ASP A 342 -7.54 -12.42 -17.13
N ARG A 343 -7.71 -13.70 -17.49
CA ARG A 343 -6.74 -14.78 -17.19
C ARG A 343 -5.33 -14.45 -17.71
N ARG A 344 -5.20 -13.67 -18.79
CA ARG A 344 -3.91 -13.21 -19.31
C ARG A 344 -3.26 -12.19 -18.37
N ALA A 345 -4.03 -11.25 -17.83
CA ALA A 345 -3.54 -10.29 -16.84
C ALA A 345 -3.11 -10.99 -15.54
N LEU A 346 -3.89 -11.97 -15.07
CA LEU A 346 -3.53 -12.82 -13.94
C LEU A 346 -2.20 -13.55 -14.17
N ARG A 347 -2.04 -14.21 -15.32
CA ARG A 347 -0.78 -14.90 -15.68
C ARG A 347 0.42 -13.95 -15.75
N ALA A 348 0.24 -12.76 -16.32
CA ALA A 348 1.31 -11.76 -16.40
C ALA A 348 1.71 -11.27 -15.00
N CYS A 349 0.73 -11.00 -14.14
CA CYS A 349 0.95 -10.62 -12.75
C CYS A 349 1.70 -11.71 -11.97
N ILE A 350 1.28 -12.96 -12.10
CA ILE A 350 1.96 -14.13 -11.51
C ILE A 350 3.41 -14.23 -12.02
N ALA A 351 3.64 -14.10 -13.33
CA ALA A 351 4.97 -14.18 -13.91
C ALA A 351 5.91 -13.08 -13.37
N SER A 352 5.43 -11.83 -13.29
CA SER A 352 6.19 -10.73 -12.70
C SER A 352 6.48 -10.97 -11.20
N ALA A 353 5.51 -11.48 -10.44
CA ALA A 353 5.71 -11.80 -9.03
C ALA A 353 6.70 -12.94 -8.79
N CYS A 354 6.68 -13.97 -9.64
CA CYS A 354 7.70 -15.02 -9.61
C CYS A 354 9.09 -14.47 -9.93
N ALA A 355 9.19 -13.52 -10.88
CA ALA A 355 10.47 -12.93 -11.27
C ALA A 355 11.04 -12.10 -10.10
N TYR A 356 10.18 -11.31 -9.45
CA TYR A 356 10.53 -10.59 -8.23
C TYR A 356 11.11 -11.50 -7.14
N LEU A 357 10.43 -12.61 -6.81
CA LEU A 357 10.94 -13.55 -5.82
C LEU A 357 12.25 -14.21 -6.28
N CYS A 358 12.41 -14.51 -7.57
CA CYS A 358 13.68 -15.04 -8.07
C CYS A 358 14.83 -14.03 -7.93
N ASP A 359 14.57 -12.74 -8.09
CA ASP A 359 15.57 -11.67 -7.92
C ASP A 359 15.93 -11.43 -6.43
N LEU A 360 15.00 -11.74 -5.51
CA LEU A 360 15.26 -11.73 -4.06
C LEU A 360 16.02 -12.97 -3.58
N GLN A 361 15.96 -14.08 -4.32
CA GLN A 361 16.59 -15.33 -3.93
C GLN A 361 18.11 -15.17 -3.90
N ALA A 362 18.73 -15.53 -2.77
CA ALA A 362 20.17 -15.54 -2.65
C ALA A 362 20.81 -16.59 -3.58
N ALA A 363 22.10 -16.45 -3.87
CA ALA A 363 22.82 -17.35 -4.77
C ALA A 363 22.80 -18.83 -4.32
N ASP A 364 22.65 -19.07 -3.02
CA ASP A 364 22.52 -20.41 -2.43
C ASP A 364 21.10 -21.02 -2.54
N GLY A 365 20.14 -20.25 -3.06
CA GLY A 365 18.75 -20.68 -3.30
C GLY A 365 17.75 -20.29 -2.22
N GLY A 366 18.15 -19.64 -1.13
CA GLY A 366 17.20 -19.29 -0.06
C GLY A 366 16.82 -17.81 0.01
N PHE A 367 15.95 -17.54 0.96
CA PHE A 367 15.34 -16.25 1.23
C PHE A 367 15.59 -15.87 2.68
N ALA A 368 15.60 -14.56 2.97
CA ALA A 368 15.64 -14.04 4.32
C ALA A 368 14.73 -12.82 4.45
N ASP A 369 13.84 -12.84 5.45
CA ASP A 369 12.96 -11.73 5.78
C ASP A 369 12.58 -11.77 7.27
N TYR A 370 11.81 -10.80 7.77
CA TYR A 370 11.40 -10.67 9.17
C TYR A 370 12.56 -10.75 10.18
N ARG A 371 13.20 -9.61 10.47
CA ARG A 371 14.19 -9.54 11.54
C ARG A 371 13.53 -9.46 12.92
N LEU A 372 13.54 -10.58 13.65
CA LEU A 372 13.13 -10.67 15.06
C LEU A 372 14.35 -10.55 15.99
N PRO A 373 14.16 -10.44 17.32
CA PRO A 373 15.25 -10.54 18.28
C PRO A 373 16.06 -11.84 18.18
N VAL A 374 15.44 -12.91 17.69
CA VAL A 374 16.08 -14.22 17.41
C VAL A 374 16.78 -14.28 16.04
N GLY A 375 16.85 -13.17 15.31
CA GLY A 375 17.42 -13.06 13.97
C GLY A 375 16.38 -13.03 12.86
N ALA A 376 16.86 -13.06 11.60
CA ALA A 376 15.99 -13.15 10.43
C ALA A 376 15.38 -14.55 10.29
N SER A 377 14.20 -14.64 9.67
CA SER A 377 13.71 -15.93 9.19
C SER A 377 14.48 -16.32 7.94
N THR A 378 15.03 -17.54 7.94
CA THR A 378 15.77 -18.07 6.79
C THR A 378 15.13 -19.35 6.27
N GLN A 379 14.63 -20.21 7.16
CA GLN A 379 14.06 -21.51 6.79
C GLN A 379 12.57 -21.39 6.48
N TRP A 380 11.77 -20.80 7.37
CA TRP A 380 10.33 -20.61 7.16
C TRP A 380 10.03 -19.76 5.92
N VAL A 381 10.62 -18.57 5.81
CA VAL A 381 10.42 -17.70 4.64
C VAL A 381 10.85 -18.39 3.35
N SER A 382 11.97 -19.13 3.36
CA SER A 382 12.40 -19.93 2.21
C SER A 382 11.37 -20.97 1.82
N ALA A 383 10.87 -21.76 2.77
CA ALA A 383 9.88 -22.78 2.51
C ALA A 383 8.57 -22.18 1.96
N PHE A 384 8.13 -21.06 2.51
CA PHE A 384 6.92 -20.35 2.10
C PHE A 384 7.04 -19.79 0.68
N ALA A 385 8.11 -19.04 0.39
CA ALA A 385 8.36 -18.44 -0.93
C ALA A 385 8.63 -19.52 -2.00
N GLY A 386 9.43 -20.54 -1.66
CA GLY A 386 9.69 -21.67 -2.54
C GLY A 386 8.42 -22.42 -2.91
N LEU A 387 7.51 -22.64 -1.94
CA LEU A 387 6.22 -23.29 -2.22
C LEU A 387 5.35 -22.43 -3.14
N ALA A 388 5.26 -21.12 -2.90
CA ALA A 388 4.52 -20.21 -3.77
C ALA A 388 5.06 -20.23 -5.20
N LEU A 389 6.40 -20.22 -5.37
CA LEU A 389 7.05 -20.35 -6.67
C LEU A 389 6.73 -21.68 -7.36
N ALA A 390 6.85 -22.80 -6.65
CA ALA A 390 6.55 -24.12 -7.21
C ALA A 390 5.09 -24.22 -7.69
N GLU A 391 4.15 -23.78 -6.86
CA GLU A 391 2.73 -23.81 -7.16
C GLU A 391 2.34 -22.90 -8.33
N ALA A 392 2.88 -21.69 -8.37
CA ALA A 392 2.64 -20.73 -9.44
C ALA A 392 3.27 -21.20 -10.76
N ALA A 393 4.47 -21.78 -10.71
CA ALA A 393 5.17 -22.26 -11.89
C ALA A 393 4.39 -23.31 -12.67
N TRP A 394 3.70 -24.23 -11.97
CA TRP A 394 2.84 -25.22 -12.60
C TRP A 394 1.64 -24.60 -13.32
N VAL A 395 0.99 -23.60 -12.72
CA VAL A 395 -0.26 -23.01 -13.25
C VAL A 395 0.00 -22.00 -14.37
N ALA A 396 1.13 -21.30 -14.29
CA ALA A 396 1.52 -20.27 -15.25
C ALA A 396 2.57 -20.73 -16.28
N ASP A 397 3.00 -22.00 -16.25
CA ASP A 397 4.01 -22.60 -17.14
C ASP A 397 5.35 -21.83 -17.11
N LEU A 398 5.93 -21.72 -15.91
CA LEU A 398 7.16 -20.94 -15.66
C LEU A 398 8.31 -21.87 -15.20
N PRO A 399 9.01 -22.55 -16.12
CA PRO A 399 10.05 -23.53 -15.75
C PRO A 399 11.21 -22.92 -14.95
N TRP A 400 11.53 -21.65 -15.16
CA TRP A 400 12.57 -20.93 -14.39
C TRP A 400 12.16 -20.71 -12.93
N ALA A 401 10.88 -20.46 -12.66
CA ALA A 401 10.36 -20.31 -11.30
C ALA A 401 10.33 -21.67 -10.58
N PHE A 402 9.99 -22.74 -11.31
CA PHE A 402 10.07 -24.11 -10.79
C PHE A 402 11.51 -24.49 -10.41
N ALA A 403 12.48 -24.15 -11.26
CA ALA A 403 13.90 -24.35 -10.96
C ALA A 403 14.37 -23.54 -9.74
N ALA A 404 13.89 -22.31 -9.56
CA ALA A 404 14.18 -21.49 -8.38
C ALA A 404 13.64 -22.13 -7.10
N ALA A 405 12.41 -22.64 -7.11
CA ALA A 405 11.85 -23.41 -6.00
C ALA A 405 12.67 -24.67 -5.70
N GLY A 406 13.17 -25.35 -6.74
CA GLY A 406 14.09 -26.49 -6.61
C GLY A 406 15.35 -26.15 -5.82
N ARG A 407 16.02 -25.04 -6.15
CA ARG A 407 17.22 -24.56 -5.41
C ARG A 407 16.89 -24.27 -3.94
N THR A 408 15.72 -23.72 -3.66
CA THR A 408 15.26 -23.49 -2.28
C THR A 408 15.09 -24.79 -1.52
N ALA A 409 14.48 -25.81 -2.13
CA ALA A 409 14.35 -27.13 -1.51
C ALA A 409 15.71 -27.82 -1.30
N ASP A 410 16.65 -27.66 -2.23
CA ASP A 410 18.02 -28.17 -2.08
C ASP A 410 18.72 -27.53 -0.88
N ARG A 411 18.67 -26.19 -0.77
CA ARG A 411 19.23 -25.45 0.36
C ARG A 411 18.60 -25.89 1.69
N LEU A 412 17.27 -25.92 1.77
CA LEU A 412 16.54 -26.32 2.98
C LEU A 412 16.88 -27.74 3.42
N THR A 413 17.20 -28.63 2.51
CA THR A 413 17.56 -30.02 2.84
C THR A 413 19.03 -30.15 3.22
N ARG A 414 19.92 -29.48 2.48
CA ARG A 414 21.38 -29.56 2.65
C ARG A 414 21.86 -28.84 3.91
N ASP A 415 21.34 -27.65 4.18
CA ASP A 415 21.88 -26.73 5.19
C ASP A 415 21.09 -26.77 6.51
N ARG A 416 20.18 -27.74 6.64
CA ARG A 416 19.38 -27.92 7.86
C ARG A 416 20.27 -28.41 9.03
N PRO A 417 20.28 -27.72 10.19
CA PRO A 417 21.04 -28.16 11.36
C PRO A 417 20.32 -29.24 12.18
N TYR A 418 19.02 -29.45 11.94
CA TYR A 418 18.18 -30.40 12.66
C TYR A 418 18.20 -31.79 12.03
N ALA A 419 18.10 -32.84 12.85
CA ALA A 419 17.98 -34.21 12.35
C ALA A 419 16.69 -34.43 11.52
N ALA A 420 15.62 -33.70 11.81
CA ALA A 420 14.35 -33.70 11.09
C ALA A 420 13.60 -32.39 11.34
N GLY A 421 12.66 -32.04 10.45
CA GLY A 421 11.84 -30.82 10.55
C GLY A 421 12.60 -29.53 10.23
N TRP A 422 11.92 -28.40 10.29
CA TRP A 422 12.47 -27.07 10.03
C TRP A 422 11.96 -26.07 11.06
N GLY A 423 12.70 -24.99 11.25
CA GLY A 423 12.37 -23.91 12.18
C GLY A 423 12.19 -22.57 11.47
N TYR A 424 11.96 -21.52 12.25
CA TYR A 424 11.99 -20.14 11.78
C TYR A 424 13.33 -19.80 11.11
N ASN A 425 14.42 -20.22 11.75
CA ASN A 425 15.79 -20.20 11.24
C ASN A 425 16.61 -21.38 11.83
N GLU A 426 17.92 -21.32 11.70
CA GLU A 426 18.85 -22.37 12.14
C GLU A 426 18.99 -22.50 13.67
N THR A 427 18.52 -21.52 14.45
CA THR A 427 18.77 -21.44 15.90
C THR A 427 17.51 -21.46 16.77
N THR A 428 16.32 -21.21 16.19
CA THR A 428 15.05 -21.18 16.96
C THR A 428 14.51 -22.53 17.40
N GLY A 429 15.08 -23.63 16.91
CA GLY A 429 14.49 -24.96 17.03
C GLY A 429 13.40 -25.21 15.98
N ILE A 430 12.93 -26.46 15.94
CA ILE A 430 11.94 -26.96 14.97
C ILE A 430 10.55 -26.44 15.36
N ASP A 431 9.76 -26.04 14.37
CA ASP A 431 8.37 -25.65 14.54
C ASP A 431 7.45 -26.26 13.46
N ALA A 432 6.16 -26.30 13.76
CA ALA A 432 5.15 -26.93 12.90
C ALA A 432 4.91 -26.18 11.59
N ASP A 433 4.97 -24.84 11.59
CA ASP A 433 4.69 -24.02 10.41
C ASP A 433 5.80 -24.17 9.37
N SER A 434 7.04 -23.95 9.80
CA SER A 434 8.25 -24.12 9.00
C SER A 434 8.35 -25.53 8.44
N THR A 435 8.12 -26.53 9.28
CA THR A 435 8.11 -27.94 8.86
C THR A 435 6.98 -28.22 7.86
N GLY A 436 5.79 -27.70 8.11
CA GLY A 436 4.62 -27.87 7.23
C GLY A 436 4.86 -27.28 5.83
N PHE A 437 5.36 -26.05 5.74
CA PHE A 437 5.68 -25.41 4.46
C PHE A 437 6.80 -26.13 3.72
N ALA A 438 7.85 -26.58 4.41
CA ALA A 438 8.96 -27.32 3.78
C ALA A 438 8.50 -28.65 3.19
N ILE A 439 7.68 -29.41 3.95
CA ILE A 439 7.07 -30.66 3.47
C ILE A 439 6.19 -30.41 2.24
N ARG A 440 5.39 -29.35 2.24
CA ARG A 440 4.55 -28.98 1.10
C ARG A 440 5.37 -28.61 -0.12
N LEU A 441 6.46 -27.85 0.05
CA LEU A 441 7.38 -27.50 -1.04
C LEU A 441 8.00 -28.76 -1.67
N LEU A 442 8.54 -29.67 -0.85
CA LEU A 442 9.11 -30.92 -1.33
C LEU A 442 8.11 -31.71 -2.18
N ARG A 443 6.86 -31.83 -1.71
CA ARG A 443 5.79 -32.50 -2.46
C ARG A 443 5.40 -31.78 -3.75
N ALA A 444 5.31 -30.45 -3.74
CA ALA A 444 5.00 -29.67 -4.94
C ALA A 444 6.07 -29.82 -6.04
N LEU A 445 7.31 -30.13 -5.65
CA LEU A 445 8.43 -30.44 -6.55
C LEU A 445 8.54 -31.93 -6.90
N GLY A 446 7.64 -32.79 -6.41
CA GLY A 446 7.68 -34.24 -6.62
C GLY A 446 8.83 -34.94 -5.88
N ARG A 447 9.38 -34.33 -4.82
CA ARG A 447 10.48 -34.90 -4.02
C ARG A 447 9.95 -35.76 -2.88
N GLU A 448 10.73 -36.76 -2.48
CA GLU A 448 10.39 -37.61 -1.36
C GLU A 448 10.51 -36.83 -0.03
N VAL A 449 9.52 -37.00 0.85
CA VAL A 449 9.56 -36.46 2.21
C VAL A 449 9.97 -37.56 3.17
N ALA A 450 11.11 -37.36 3.85
CA ALA A 450 11.65 -38.36 4.76
C ALA A 450 10.65 -38.69 5.89
N PRO A 451 10.51 -39.97 6.30
CA PRO A 451 9.60 -40.35 7.39
C PRO A 451 9.88 -39.63 8.72
N ALA A 452 11.15 -39.27 8.98
CA ALA A 452 11.53 -38.52 10.17
C ALA A 452 10.92 -37.11 10.19
N ASP A 453 10.82 -36.43 9.04
CA ASP A 453 10.21 -35.10 8.94
C ASP A 453 8.71 -35.13 9.19
N ARG A 454 8.03 -36.18 8.70
CA ARG A 454 6.61 -36.39 8.94
C ARG A 454 6.33 -36.65 10.43
N ARG A 455 7.16 -37.50 11.06
CA ARG A 455 7.07 -37.73 12.51
C ARG A 455 7.37 -36.45 13.30
N SER A 456 8.33 -35.64 12.84
CA SER A 456 8.64 -34.35 13.46
C SER A 456 7.40 -33.45 13.46
N LEU A 457 6.73 -33.28 12.32
CA LEU A 457 5.48 -32.51 12.24
C LEU A 457 4.40 -33.04 13.19
N LEU A 458 4.22 -34.36 13.26
CA LEU A 458 3.20 -34.99 14.10
C LEU A 458 3.43 -34.84 15.60
N ARG A 459 4.66 -34.55 16.05
CA ARG A 459 4.94 -34.25 17.46
C ARG A 459 4.22 -32.99 17.94
N HIS A 460 4.05 -32.01 17.06
CA HIS A 460 3.34 -30.77 17.36
C HIS A 460 1.81 -30.93 17.44
N TRP A 461 1.28 -32.12 17.13
CA TRP A 461 -0.14 -32.40 17.29
C TRP A 461 -0.54 -32.37 18.77
N ARG A 462 -1.75 -31.88 19.05
CA ARG A 462 -2.32 -31.86 20.39
C ARG A 462 -3.63 -32.63 20.43
N GLU A 463 -3.91 -33.24 21.58
CA GLU A 463 -5.08 -34.10 21.77
C GLU A 463 -6.39 -33.37 21.47
N GLU A 464 -6.44 -32.05 21.70
CA GLU A 464 -7.59 -31.20 21.37
C GLU A 464 -7.84 -31.05 19.85
N GLY A 465 -6.95 -31.50 18.98
CA GLY A 465 -7.19 -31.62 17.54
C GLY A 465 -6.49 -30.59 16.64
N GLY A 466 -5.48 -29.89 17.15
CA GLY A 466 -4.74 -28.89 16.38
C GLY A 466 -3.22 -29.04 16.52
N PHE A 467 -2.49 -28.17 15.83
CA PHE A 467 -1.03 -28.12 15.90
C PHE A 467 -0.56 -26.90 16.69
N ALA A 468 0.36 -27.13 17.62
CA ALA A 468 1.12 -26.09 18.29
C ALA A 468 2.31 -25.64 17.44
N THR A 469 2.81 -24.42 17.65
CA THR A 469 4.03 -23.97 16.96
C THR A 469 5.23 -24.78 17.42
N TYR A 470 5.44 -24.90 18.74
CA TYR A 470 6.55 -25.63 19.32
C TYR A 470 6.05 -26.81 20.16
N ASP A 471 6.74 -27.95 20.09
CA ASP A 471 6.34 -29.16 20.82
C ASP A 471 6.49 -28.98 22.34
N ASP A 472 7.65 -28.49 22.79
CA ASP A 472 7.93 -28.14 24.18
C ASP A 472 7.90 -26.61 24.38
N GLY A 473 6.99 -25.93 23.68
CA GLY A 473 6.85 -24.47 23.75
C GLY A 473 6.39 -23.98 25.13
N PRO A 474 6.88 -22.83 25.61
CA PRO A 474 6.39 -22.26 26.86
C PRO A 474 4.92 -21.85 26.71
N GLN A 475 4.09 -22.31 27.65
CA GLN A 475 2.71 -21.82 27.84
C GLN A 475 1.89 -21.82 26.53
N ALA A 476 1.41 -20.66 26.07
CA ALA A 476 0.55 -20.57 24.89
C ALA A 476 1.27 -21.02 23.61
N TRP A 477 2.59 -20.83 23.50
CA TRP A 477 3.35 -21.23 22.31
C TRP A 477 3.39 -22.76 22.10
N GLY A 478 3.15 -23.52 23.17
CA GLY A 478 3.01 -24.98 23.16
C GLY A 478 1.58 -25.47 22.92
N GLN A 479 0.60 -24.57 22.79
CA GLN A 479 -0.82 -24.89 22.57
C GLN A 479 -1.17 -24.86 21.08
N ALA A 480 -2.24 -25.56 20.71
CA ALA A 480 -2.73 -25.52 19.34
C ALA A 480 -3.19 -24.10 18.94
N HIS A 481 -2.76 -23.65 17.76
CA HIS A 481 -3.18 -22.37 17.19
C HIS A 481 -3.84 -22.57 15.83
N PRO A 482 -4.94 -21.87 15.51
CA PRO A 482 -5.63 -22.10 14.24
C PRO A 482 -4.74 -21.82 13.02
N CYS A 483 -4.02 -20.70 12.99
CA CYS A 483 -3.15 -20.38 11.84
C CYS A 483 -2.06 -21.43 11.59
N VAL A 484 -1.57 -22.07 12.65
CA VAL A 484 -0.57 -23.16 12.59
C VAL A 484 -1.22 -24.47 12.16
N THR A 485 -2.38 -24.77 12.73
CA THR A 485 -3.16 -25.97 12.44
C THR A 485 -3.51 -26.07 10.96
N ALA A 486 -3.88 -24.96 10.32
CA ALA A 486 -4.15 -24.94 8.89
C ALA A 486 -2.90 -25.20 8.04
N ALA A 487 -1.77 -24.57 8.37
CA ALA A 487 -0.51 -24.73 7.65
C ALA A 487 0.04 -26.17 7.76
N ALA A 488 0.10 -26.71 8.97
CA ALA A 488 0.53 -28.07 9.27
C ALA A 488 -0.45 -29.12 8.72
N GLY A 489 -1.76 -28.89 8.84
CA GLY A 489 -2.80 -29.79 8.34
C GLY A 489 -2.71 -30.00 6.83
N LEU A 490 -2.38 -28.96 6.06
CA LEU A 490 -2.13 -29.04 4.61
C LEU A 490 -0.89 -29.87 4.25
N ALA A 491 0.01 -30.12 5.20
CA ALA A 491 1.24 -30.91 5.03
C ALA A 491 1.09 -32.39 5.45
N LEU A 492 -0.06 -32.79 6.01
CA LEU A 492 -0.31 -34.20 6.33
C LEU A 492 -0.27 -35.07 5.06
N ASP A 493 0.30 -36.27 5.17
CA ASP A 493 0.13 -37.29 4.12
C ASP A 493 -1.23 -37.96 4.27
N ASP A 494 -1.58 -38.84 3.32
CA ASP A 494 -2.89 -39.46 3.27
C ASP A 494 -3.20 -40.35 4.49
N GLU A 495 -2.18 -40.99 5.06
CA GLU A 495 -2.34 -41.83 6.25
C GLU A 495 -2.64 -40.98 7.49
N ALA A 496 -1.78 -40.00 7.79
CA ALA A 496 -1.97 -39.13 8.94
C ALA A 496 -3.26 -38.30 8.81
N ARG A 497 -3.57 -37.83 7.60
CA ARG A 497 -4.82 -37.10 7.32
C ARG A 497 -6.04 -37.95 7.62
N ARG A 498 -6.08 -39.22 7.21
CA ARG A 498 -7.19 -40.13 7.54
C ARG A 498 -7.28 -40.39 9.04
N ALA A 499 -6.14 -40.65 9.69
CA ALA A 499 -6.09 -40.93 11.13
C ALA A 499 -6.59 -39.74 11.98
N LEU A 500 -6.26 -38.51 11.59
CA LEU A 500 -6.59 -37.30 12.33
C LEU A 500 -7.86 -36.58 11.83
N SER A 501 -8.48 -37.05 10.75
CA SER A 501 -9.51 -36.28 10.02
C SER A 501 -10.67 -35.83 10.90
N SER A 502 -11.24 -36.72 11.73
CA SER A 502 -12.40 -36.39 12.57
C SER A 502 -12.06 -35.34 13.62
N THR A 503 -10.94 -35.52 14.33
CA THR A 503 -10.49 -34.60 15.38
C THR A 503 -10.07 -33.25 14.80
N LEU A 504 -9.39 -33.25 13.64
CA LEU A 504 -9.03 -32.04 12.92
C LEU A 504 -10.26 -31.27 12.45
N GLN A 505 -11.26 -31.94 11.87
CA GLN A 505 -12.51 -31.31 11.45
C GLN A 505 -13.27 -30.70 12.64
N ALA A 506 -13.34 -31.43 13.76
CA ALA A 506 -13.95 -30.93 14.99
C ALA A 506 -13.21 -29.69 15.54
N CYS A 507 -11.88 -29.68 15.50
CA CYS A 507 -11.06 -28.53 15.89
C CYS A 507 -11.31 -27.32 14.98
N VAL A 508 -11.29 -27.51 13.65
CA VAL A 508 -11.54 -26.45 12.67
C VAL A 508 -12.94 -25.85 12.86
N ALA A 509 -13.97 -26.67 13.05
CA ALA A 509 -15.32 -26.18 13.32
C ALA A 509 -15.44 -25.42 14.65
N ARG A 510 -14.79 -25.92 15.71
CA ARG A 510 -14.84 -25.31 17.06
C ARG A 510 -14.10 -23.97 17.14
N THR A 511 -13.05 -23.80 16.34
CA THR A 511 -12.20 -22.60 16.36
C THR A 511 -12.67 -21.51 15.40
N ALA A 512 -13.64 -21.80 14.54
CA ALA A 512 -14.27 -20.80 13.69
C ALA A 512 -15.02 -19.77 14.55
N LEU A 513 -14.86 -18.49 14.21
CA LEU A 513 -15.59 -17.38 14.83
C LEU A 513 -17.01 -17.29 14.24
N ALA A 514 -17.89 -16.55 14.92
CA ALA A 514 -19.27 -16.33 14.48
C ALA A 514 -19.37 -15.64 13.11
N ASP A 515 -18.32 -14.95 12.68
CA ASP A 515 -18.22 -14.31 11.37
C ASP A 515 -17.68 -15.24 10.26
N GLY A 516 -17.47 -16.52 10.58
CA GLY A 516 -16.93 -17.52 9.67
C GLY A 516 -15.43 -17.35 9.37
N ASN A 517 -14.71 -16.52 10.11
CA ASN A 517 -13.25 -16.39 10.03
C ASN A 517 -12.57 -17.27 11.09
N TRP A 518 -11.29 -17.56 10.90
CA TRP A 518 -10.46 -18.24 11.90
C TRP A 518 -9.50 -17.26 12.56
N PRO A 519 -9.36 -17.32 13.90
CA PRO A 519 -8.46 -16.41 14.59
C PRO A 519 -7.00 -16.66 14.21
N ALA A 520 -6.15 -15.66 14.39
CA ALA A 520 -4.74 -15.75 14.06
C ALA A 520 -3.90 -15.35 15.26
N TYR A 521 -3.02 -16.25 15.68
CA TYR A 521 -2.13 -16.03 16.82
C TYR A 521 -0.91 -15.21 16.42
N TRP A 522 -0.19 -15.65 15.38
CA TRP A 522 1.05 -15.02 14.89
C TRP A 522 0.83 -13.91 13.84
N TRP A 523 -0.40 -13.49 13.59
CA TRP A 523 -0.70 -12.53 12.51
C TRP A 523 -1.52 -11.34 12.99
N ARG A 524 -1.35 -10.20 12.30
CA ARG A 524 -2.09 -8.98 12.58
C ARG A 524 -3.60 -9.16 12.44
N THR A 525 -4.04 -9.84 11.38
CA THR A 525 -5.47 -10.04 11.06
C THR A 525 -5.81 -11.51 10.89
N HIS A 526 -7.11 -11.82 10.84
CA HIS A 526 -7.64 -13.16 10.64
C HIS A 526 -7.50 -13.68 9.21
N HIS A 527 -7.13 -12.84 8.24
CA HIS A 527 -7.19 -13.20 6.82
C HIS A 527 -6.23 -14.33 6.44
N TYR A 528 -4.99 -14.31 6.94
CA TYR A 528 -4.02 -15.41 6.71
C TYR A 528 -4.58 -16.75 7.20
N SER A 529 -5.02 -16.79 8.46
CA SER A 529 -5.56 -18.00 9.09
C SER A 529 -6.78 -18.49 8.34
N THR A 530 -7.71 -17.59 8.03
CA THR A 530 -8.97 -17.91 7.35
C THR A 530 -8.74 -18.50 5.97
N TRP A 531 -7.88 -17.88 5.15
CA TRP A 531 -7.57 -18.40 3.82
C TRP A 531 -6.98 -19.81 3.86
N HIS A 532 -6.01 -20.06 4.75
CA HIS A 532 -5.40 -21.39 4.87
C HIS A 532 -6.39 -22.44 5.40
N HIS A 533 -7.33 -22.07 6.27
CA HIS A 533 -8.42 -22.99 6.68
C HIS A 533 -9.36 -23.31 5.53
N LEU A 534 -9.73 -22.33 4.70
CA LEU A 534 -10.56 -22.59 3.52
C LEU A 534 -9.88 -23.57 2.55
N LEU A 535 -8.57 -23.43 2.36
CA LEU A 535 -7.77 -24.39 1.60
C LEU A 535 -7.77 -25.79 2.24
N LEU A 536 -7.59 -25.86 3.56
CA LEU A 536 -7.61 -27.12 4.30
C LEU A 536 -8.99 -27.80 4.17
N LEU A 537 -10.09 -27.07 4.34
CA LEU A 537 -11.45 -27.58 4.21
C LEU A 537 -11.72 -28.14 2.80
N ARG A 538 -11.32 -27.41 1.74
CA ARG A 538 -11.36 -27.89 0.35
C ARG A 538 -10.57 -29.20 0.21
N ARG A 539 -9.37 -29.29 0.81
CA ARG A 539 -8.53 -30.50 0.76
C ARG A 539 -9.10 -31.68 1.55
N LEU A 540 -9.91 -31.41 2.57
CA LEU A 540 -10.67 -32.41 3.33
C LEU A 540 -11.97 -32.83 2.64
N GLY A 541 -12.29 -32.26 1.47
CA GLY A 541 -13.51 -32.57 0.72
C GLY A 541 -14.78 -31.99 1.34
N GLN A 542 -14.65 -31.03 2.25
CA GLN A 542 -15.78 -30.31 2.82
C GLN A 542 -16.12 -29.11 1.92
N GLY A 543 -17.40 -28.94 1.58
CA GLY A 543 -17.87 -27.78 0.84
C GLY A 543 -17.62 -26.50 1.63
N THR A 544 -17.17 -25.44 0.96
CA THR A 544 -16.99 -24.09 1.55
C THR A 544 -18.32 -23.35 1.79
N CYS A 545 -19.45 -24.00 1.50
CA CYS A 545 -20.79 -23.42 1.58
C CYS A 545 -21.40 -23.61 2.97
N GLY A 546 -21.22 -22.61 3.83
CA GLY A 546 -21.94 -22.48 5.10
C GLY A 546 -21.85 -21.04 5.64
N ALA A 547 -22.99 -20.35 5.60
CA ALA A 547 -23.32 -19.03 6.17
C ALA A 547 -22.21 -17.95 6.20
N ALA A 548 -22.29 -17.02 5.24
CA ALA A 548 -21.69 -15.70 5.39
C ALA A 548 -22.22 -15.00 6.66
N PRO A 549 -21.41 -14.11 7.25
CA PRO A 549 -21.85 -12.74 7.29
C PRO A 549 -21.03 -11.85 6.35
N ALA A 550 -21.76 -10.86 5.86
CA ALA A 550 -21.32 -9.82 4.96
C ALA A 550 -20.23 -8.94 5.60
N HIS A 551 -19.38 -8.42 4.72
CA HIS A 551 -18.23 -7.56 4.97
C HIS A 551 -16.94 -8.31 5.25
N VAL A 552 -16.15 -8.48 4.19
CA VAL A 552 -14.70 -8.31 4.33
C VAL A 552 -14.47 -6.85 4.72
N GLY A 553 -14.67 -6.55 6.01
CA GLY A 553 -14.36 -5.25 6.54
C GLY A 553 -12.88 -4.99 6.29
N THR A 554 -12.56 -4.00 5.47
CA THR A 554 -11.24 -3.34 5.49
C THR A 554 -10.99 -2.61 6.81
N GLY A 555 -11.96 -2.65 7.72
CA GLY A 555 -11.95 -2.05 9.05
C GLY A 555 -10.93 -2.75 9.95
N ALA A 556 -10.05 -1.90 10.50
CA ALA A 556 -9.31 -2.16 11.72
C ALA A 556 -10.16 -3.00 12.68
N GLY A 557 -9.61 -4.13 13.13
CA GLY A 557 -10.25 -4.96 14.15
C GLY A 557 -10.80 -4.09 15.27
N THR A 558 -12.09 -4.23 15.49
CA THR A 558 -12.80 -3.68 16.65
C THR A 558 -12.16 -4.25 17.91
N GLY A 559 -11.24 -3.49 18.49
CA GLY A 559 -10.61 -3.82 19.76
C GLY A 559 -9.18 -3.33 19.91
N VAL A 560 -8.83 -2.08 19.60
CA VAL A 560 -7.52 -1.53 19.99
C VAL A 560 -7.56 -1.21 21.50
N GLY A 561 -7.16 -2.19 22.31
CA GLY A 561 -6.78 -1.95 23.70
C GLY A 561 -5.45 -1.19 23.74
N ALA A 562 -5.45 -0.02 24.38
CA ALA A 562 -4.27 0.79 24.59
C ALA A 562 -3.23 0.07 25.47
N GLY A 563 -2.33 -0.68 24.84
CA GLY A 563 -1.08 -1.12 25.43
C GLY A 563 -0.13 0.07 25.57
N LYS A 564 0.41 0.28 26.78
CA LYS A 564 1.36 1.35 27.07
C LYS A 564 2.67 1.13 26.29
N GLY A 565 2.88 1.93 25.24
CA GLY A 565 4.14 2.03 24.52
C GLY A 565 3.97 1.95 23.00
N SER A 566 4.21 3.07 22.31
CA SER A 566 4.07 3.30 20.86
C SER A 566 2.65 3.57 20.34
N GLY A 567 2.28 4.86 20.29
CA GLY A 567 1.03 5.38 19.73
C GLY A 567 0.98 5.38 18.19
N ALA A 568 1.22 4.22 17.57
CA ALA A 568 1.10 4.07 16.12
C ALA A 568 -0.32 3.60 15.74
N VAL A 569 -1.16 4.55 15.32
CA VAL A 569 -2.37 4.25 14.54
C VAL A 569 -1.90 3.56 13.25
N HIS A 570 -2.13 2.25 13.11
CA HIS A 570 -1.68 1.53 11.92
C HIS A 570 -2.53 1.90 10.69
N PRO A 571 -1.91 2.12 9.52
CA PRO A 571 -2.58 2.56 8.30
C PRO A 571 -3.47 1.45 7.69
N SER A 572 -4.30 1.85 6.71
CA SER A 572 -5.14 1.02 5.82
C SER A 572 -4.57 -0.38 5.50
N PRO A 573 -5.42 -1.38 5.20
CA PRO A 573 -4.96 -2.74 4.91
C PRO A 573 -3.85 -2.75 3.85
N GLY A 574 -2.77 -3.48 4.13
CA GLY A 574 -1.65 -3.62 3.22
C GLY A 574 -1.95 -4.65 2.12
N ALA A 575 -1.03 -4.79 1.17
CA ALA A 575 -1.17 -5.78 0.10
C ALA A 575 -1.29 -7.23 0.62
N PHE A 576 -0.71 -7.52 1.79
CA PHE A 576 -0.83 -8.81 2.46
C PHE A 576 -2.28 -9.11 2.86
N GLU A 577 -2.95 -8.18 3.55
CA GLU A 577 -4.36 -8.35 3.90
C GLU A 577 -5.26 -8.35 2.68
N LEU A 578 -4.96 -7.51 1.69
CA LEU A 578 -5.71 -7.41 0.45
C LEU A 578 -5.66 -8.73 -0.33
N ALA A 579 -4.50 -9.39 -0.40
CA ALA A 579 -4.35 -10.69 -1.04
C ALA A 579 -5.30 -11.71 -0.43
N TYR A 580 -5.22 -11.94 0.87
CA TYR A 580 -6.06 -12.94 1.53
C TYR A 580 -7.55 -12.55 1.56
N ALA A 581 -7.87 -11.26 1.70
CA ALA A 581 -9.24 -10.75 1.57
C ALA A 581 -9.84 -11.10 0.20
N ALA A 582 -9.09 -10.83 -0.89
CA ALA A 582 -9.48 -11.16 -2.25
C ALA A 582 -9.68 -12.67 -2.42
N GLY A 583 -8.76 -13.47 -1.88
CA GLY A 583 -8.86 -14.92 -1.88
C GLY A 583 -10.09 -15.44 -1.14
N ILE A 584 -10.31 -14.99 0.10
CA ILE A 584 -11.46 -15.41 0.92
C ILE A 584 -12.78 -15.08 0.21
N ALA A 585 -12.89 -13.86 -0.34
CA ALA A 585 -14.06 -13.45 -1.11
C ALA A 585 -14.27 -14.36 -2.34
N HIS A 586 -13.18 -14.68 -3.05
CA HIS A 586 -13.21 -15.60 -4.18
C HIS A 586 -13.64 -17.02 -3.77
N PHE A 587 -13.09 -17.60 -2.70
CA PHE A 587 -13.47 -18.95 -2.23
C PHE A 587 -14.93 -19.05 -1.79
N ARG A 588 -15.44 -18.01 -1.13
CA ARG A 588 -16.82 -17.98 -0.63
C ARG A 588 -17.83 -17.74 -1.75
N LYS A 589 -17.51 -16.85 -2.70
CA LYS A 589 -18.40 -16.50 -3.80
C LYS A 589 -17.60 -16.07 -5.06
N PRO A 590 -17.15 -17.03 -5.87
CA PRO A 590 -16.45 -16.75 -7.13
C PRO A 590 -17.29 -15.85 -8.05
N GLY A 591 -16.67 -14.86 -8.68
CA GLY A 591 -17.34 -13.92 -9.60
C GLY A 591 -18.29 -12.92 -8.93
N SER A 592 -18.26 -12.82 -7.60
CA SER A 592 -18.96 -11.71 -6.92
C SER A 592 -18.27 -10.37 -7.21
N ALA A 593 -19.05 -9.29 -7.29
CA ALA A 593 -18.51 -7.95 -7.51
C ALA A 593 -17.47 -7.53 -6.45
N GLU A 594 -17.61 -8.03 -5.22
CA GLU A 594 -16.64 -7.81 -4.14
C GLU A 594 -15.32 -8.56 -4.40
N ALA A 595 -15.37 -9.85 -4.75
CA ALA A 595 -14.18 -10.63 -5.08
C ALA A 595 -13.44 -10.02 -6.30
N ASP A 596 -14.18 -9.67 -7.34
CA ASP A 596 -13.60 -9.06 -8.55
C ASP A 596 -12.97 -7.70 -8.26
N ARG A 597 -13.60 -6.89 -7.40
CA ARG A 597 -13.04 -5.61 -6.95
C ARG A 597 -11.74 -5.83 -6.18
N LEU A 598 -11.74 -6.69 -5.15
CA LEU A 598 -10.55 -6.95 -4.33
C LEU A 598 -9.40 -7.55 -5.14
N LEU A 599 -9.69 -8.41 -6.11
CA LEU A 599 -8.68 -8.94 -7.02
C LEU A 599 -8.12 -7.86 -7.95
N ARG A 600 -8.96 -6.95 -8.48
CA ARG A 600 -8.47 -5.79 -9.24
C ARG A 600 -7.61 -4.86 -8.39
N ASP A 601 -8.04 -4.58 -7.16
CA ASP A 601 -7.27 -3.78 -6.20
C ASP A 601 -5.91 -4.42 -5.94
N LEU A 602 -5.86 -5.75 -5.77
CA LEU A 602 -4.60 -6.50 -5.58
C LEU A 602 -3.70 -6.40 -6.83
N LEU A 603 -4.25 -6.59 -8.03
CA LEU A 603 -3.50 -6.48 -9.28
C LEU A 603 -2.97 -5.05 -9.51
N GLY A 604 -3.74 -4.03 -9.15
CA GLY A 604 -3.35 -2.62 -9.22
C GLY A 604 -2.30 -2.23 -8.18
N ALA A 605 -2.26 -2.92 -7.05
CA ALA A 605 -1.26 -2.71 -6.01
C ALA A 605 0.12 -3.35 -6.33
N GLN A 606 0.24 -4.13 -7.41
CA GLN A 606 1.52 -4.74 -7.80
C GLN A 606 2.49 -3.65 -8.27
N ARG A 607 3.69 -3.66 -7.71
CA ARG A 607 4.76 -2.73 -8.08
C ARG A 607 5.36 -3.10 -9.44
N VAL A 608 6.16 -2.19 -9.96
CA VAL A 608 6.79 -2.31 -11.28
C VAL A 608 7.67 -3.55 -11.45
N ASP A 609 8.31 -3.96 -10.37
CA ASP A 609 9.17 -5.13 -10.31
C ASP A 609 8.43 -6.45 -10.13
N GLY A 610 7.10 -6.39 -10.00
CA GLY A 610 6.26 -7.56 -9.78
C GLY A 610 6.02 -7.89 -8.30
N GLY A 611 6.69 -7.20 -7.37
CA GLY A 611 6.45 -7.38 -5.94
C GLY A 611 5.22 -6.62 -5.44
N TRP A 612 4.87 -6.86 -4.18
CA TRP A 612 3.97 -6.01 -3.40
C TRP A 612 4.68 -5.49 -2.17
N THR A 613 4.36 -4.26 -1.77
CA THR A 613 4.96 -3.64 -0.59
C THR A 613 4.64 -4.45 0.67
N GLY A 614 5.70 -4.89 1.36
CA GLY A 614 5.57 -5.62 2.62
C GLY A 614 5.05 -4.75 3.78
N GLY A 615 4.28 -5.38 4.66
CA GLY A 615 3.59 -4.74 5.79
C GLY A 615 4.02 -5.29 7.15
N PHE A 616 3.53 -4.66 8.22
CA PHE A 616 3.67 -5.12 9.59
C PHE A 616 2.61 -6.19 9.89
N ASN A 617 2.91 -7.43 9.49
CA ASN A 617 1.91 -8.50 9.43
C ASN A 617 2.16 -9.63 10.43
N LEU A 618 3.43 -9.98 10.66
CA LEU A 618 3.85 -11.00 11.62
C LEU A 618 3.78 -10.42 13.03
N ARG A 619 3.14 -11.13 13.96
CA ARG A 619 2.96 -10.72 15.35
C ARG A 619 3.73 -11.69 16.25
N VAL A 620 4.57 -11.18 17.14
CA VAL A 620 5.22 -11.98 18.19
C VAL A 620 4.64 -11.59 19.55
N THR A 621 4.12 -12.57 20.28
CA THR A 621 3.44 -12.36 21.56
C THR A 621 4.28 -12.83 22.73
N ASP A 622 3.97 -12.36 23.94
CA ASP A 622 4.43 -13.01 25.17
C ASP A 622 3.85 -14.44 25.25
N PRO A 623 4.62 -15.47 25.65
CA PRO A 623 4.12 -16.83 25.82
C PRO A 623 2.90 -16.98 26.74
N ALA A 624 2.65 -16.03 27.65
CA ALA A 624 1.46 -16.02 28.51
C ALA A 624 0.18 -15.57 27.81
N CYS A 625 0.28 -14.94 26.63
CA CYS A 625 -0.87 -14.48 25.88
C CYS A 625 -1.50 -15.63 25.10
N THR A 626 -2.73 -16.03 25.42
CA THR A 626 -3.40 -17.16 24.75
C THR A 626 -4.30 -16.75 23.58
N ALA A 627 -4.77 -15.49 23.54
CA ALA A 627 -5.72 -15.01 22.54
C ALA A 627 -5.43 -13.57 22.10
N PRO A 628 -4.28 -13.32 21.41
CA PRO A 628 -3.85 -11.97 21.02
C PRO A 628 -4.78 -11.26 20.03
N TRP A 629 -5.80 -11.94 19.50
CA TRP A 629 -6.81 -11.33 18.64
C TRP A 629 -8.00 -10.73 19.39
N GLN A 630 -8.27 -11.15 20.63
CA GLN A 630 -9.36 -10.57 21.44
C GLN A 630 -8.93 -9.22 22.03
N GLN A 631 -7.69 -9.16 22.49
CA GLN A 631 -7.02 -7.94 22.90
C GLN A 631 -5.68 -7.92 22.18
N PRO A 632 -5.56 -7.16 21.07
CA PRO A 632 -4.33 -6.98 20.30
C PRO A 632 -3.13 -6.76 21.21
N ALA A 633 -2.33 -7.81 21.32
CA ALA A 633 -1.10 -7.85 22.09
C ALA A 633 0.02 -8.43 21.21
N GLY A 634 1.26 -8.16 21.58
CA GLY A 634 2.44 -8.56 20.83
C GLY A 634 2.95 -7.49 19.87
N GLU A 635 4.23 -7.60 19.54
CA GLU A 635 4.91 -6.69 18.63
C GLU A 635 4.71 -7.14 17.18
N LEU A 636 4.46 -6.18 16.29
CA LEU A 636 4.33 -6.45 14.86
C LEU A 636 5.67 -6.21 14.16
N TYR A 637 6.05 -7.17 13.33
CA TYR A 637 7.27 -7.14 12.54
C TYR A 637 6.95 -6.97 11.07
N ARG A 638 7.79 -6.16 10.40
CA ARG A 638 7.65 -5.83 9.00
C ARG A 638 8.24 -6.92 8.11
N ASP A 639 7.53 -7.27 7.05
CA ASP A 639 8.04 -7.98 5.88
C ASP A 639 8.89 -7.00 5.08
N GLN A 640 10.20 -6.93 5.36
CA GLN A 640 11.08 -5.87 4.89
C GLN A 640 11.24 -5.89 3.38
N ALA A 641 11.47 -7.08 2.80
CA ALA A 641 11.65 -7.24 1.37
C ALA A 641 10.33 -7.59 0.66
N GLY A 642 9.19 -7.59 1.35
CA GLY A 642 7.91 -7.95 0.72
C GLY A 642 7.85 -9.43 0.27
N THR A 643 8.75 -10.28 0.79
CA THR A 643 8.87 -11.68 0.36
C THR A 643 7.59 -12.44 0.68
N ILE A 644 7.09 -12.28 1.91
CA ILE A 644 5.93 -13.02 2.39
C ILE A 644 4.65 -12.43 1.82
N THR A 645 4.59 -11.11 1.65
CA THR A 645 3.46 -10.41 1.01
C THR A 645 3.33 -10.81 -0.45
N THR A 646 4.43 -10.84 -1.21
CA THR A 646 4.41 -11.25 -2.61
C THR A 646 4.08 -12.74 -2.77
N ALA A 647 4.65 -13.61 -1.93
CA ALA A 647 4.31 -15.03 -1.92
C ALA A 647 2.84 -15.28 -1.55
N SER A 648 2.27 -14.47 -0.64
CA SER A 648 0.84 -14.51 -0.27
C SER A 648 -0.06 -14.13 -1.44
N ALA A 649 0.27 -13.06 -2.16
CA ALA A 649 -0.43 -12.67 -3.38
C ALA A 649 -0.33 -13.78 -4.45
N LEU A 650 0.84 -14.39 -4.62
CA LEU A 650 1.03 -15.53 -5.52
C LEU A 650 0.15 -16.72 -5.17
N PHE A 651 0.05 -17.12 -3.89
CA PHE A 651 -0.85 -18.20 -3.49
C PHE A 651 -2.29 -17.93 -3.91
N VAL A 652 -2.79 -16.72 -3.62
CA VAL A 652 -4.17 -16.34 -3.93
C VAL A 652 -4.41 -16.29 -5.45
N LEU A 653 -3.55 -15.60 -6.19
CA LEU A 653 -3.68 -15.47 -7.65
C LEU A 653 -3.55 -16.82 -8.36
N THR A 654 -2.68 -17.70 -7.85
CA THR A 654 -2.52 -19.07 -8.36
C THR A 654 -3.78 -19.89 -8.15
N GLU A 655 -4.40 -19.82 -6.96
CA GLU A 655 -5.66 -20.51 -6.68
C GLU A 655 -6.81 -19.98 -7.55
N VAL A 656 -6.96 -18.66 -7.68
CA VAL A 656 -7.95 -18.03 -8.57
C VAL A 656 -7.77 -18.49 -10.02
N LEU A 657 -6.51 -18.63 -10.48
CA LEU A 657 -6.23 -19.07 -11.84
C LEU A 657 -6.53 -20.57 -12.04
N ARG A 658 -6.39 -21.40 -11.00
CA ARG A 658 -6.73 -22.85 -11.03
C ARG A 658 -8.22 -23.08 -11.20
N GLY A 659 -9.07 -22.31 -10.53
CA GLY A 659 -10.51 -22.58 -10.40
C GLY A 659 -10.82 -23.24 -9.07
#